data_AF-A0A6M4MDY7-F1
#
_entry.id   AF-A0A6M4MDY7-F1
#
_cell.length_a   1.000
_cell.length_b   1.000
_cell.length_c   1.000
_cell.angle_alpha   90.00
_cell.angle_beta   90.00
_cell.angle_gamma   90.00
#
_symmetry.space_group_name_H-M   'P 1'
#
loop_
_entity.id
_entity.type
_entity.pdbx_description
1 polymer ?
#
loop_
_entity_poly.entity_id
_entity_poly.type
_entity_poly.pdbx_seq_one_letter_code
_entity_poly.pdbx_strand_id
1 'polypeptide(L)'
;MRAPLFCLLLFTSTASLAEVQLHRLYSDGVVLQRQVAVPISGQASDENAVTLLLNDKTIGTAQVKDGKWSLSIPKQEAGGPHTLTVKGSNTGNSQAVTIKEVYFGDVWLASGQSNMELTMARVEEAYPQDVRQANYPLIREFTVPDRYNFIAPQDDYEDGNWQTATANNIRSLSAVAYYFARQIYLSEQVPIGIINASLGGSPIEAWMSEKALSAFPEALATGKRYADDALVASIEKNDQERQSTWYTALADADTGYQQKWLSSDYNDSAWETISMPSLQTGKNESFAGVWWLRRAVTLPKAPRNDLTLRLGRIVDADEVYVNGVKVGNTTYQYPPRRYTVPASLLHKGKNQIAIRVVSNSGETGFVADKSYYLGNDDARVSLTGDWKFKIAAETKPLAPQTFVRWQPMGLFNGMIAPALGFPIKGALWYQGESNTSDPTRYKEKLATMIGDWRAGWDQGDFPFLVVQLTNFMQRRPLPTDTPWAQVREQQVKIAEEVANTASIVTLDIGEWNDIHPVNKATVGKRLALAAENLAYARNIDYQGPVLLNVSRDQQKLVLQFAEQHPPLILTRDDNSGFAIAGKDKVFRWAKVATDNLRVTLSHPDVPEPKFVRYAWGDNPVVGLADSAGLPAAPFAAAVE
;
A
#
# COMPACT_ATOMS: atom_id res chain seq x y z
N MET A 1 59.99 22.74 -47.42
CA MET A 1 58.69 22.70 -48.12
C MET A 1 57.95 21.43 -47.71
N ARG A 2 57.00 21.54 -46.79
CA ARG A 2 55.95 20.53 -46.53
C ARG A 2 54.70 21.32 -46.16
N ALA A 3 53.69 21.26 -47.04
CA ALA A 3 52.42 21.94 -46.89
C ALA A 3 51.53 21.21 -45.85
N PRO A 4 50.71 21.91 -45.05
CA PRO A 4 49.73 21.25 -44.21
C PRO A 4 48.44 20.99 -45.00
N LEU A 5 47.96 19.75 -44.90
CA LEU A 5 46.72 19.26 -45.47
C LEU A 5 45.55 19.69 -44.57
N PHE A 6 44.66 20.54 -45.07
CA PHE A 6 43.46 20.98 -44.35
C PHE A 6 42.34 19.96 -44.61
N CYS A 7 42.04 19.10 -43.63
CA CYS A 7 40.87 18.22 -43.67
C CYS A 7 39.61 19.01 -43.31
N LEU A 8 38.71 19.17 -44.28
CA LEU A 8 37.39 19.76 -44.10
C LEU A 8 36.47 18.71 -43.46
N LEU A 9 36.15 18.88 -42.16
CA LEU A 9 35.13 18.08 -41.48
C LEU A 9 33.74 18.59 -41.89
N LEU A 10 33.05 17.82 -42.72
CA LEU A 10 31.63 17.99 -43.04
C LEU A 10 30.78 17.59 -41.81
N PHE A 11 30.26 18.58 -41.08
CA PHE A 11 29.20 18.37 -40.11
C PHE A 11 27.92 17.98 -40.85
N THR A 12 27.53 16.72 -40.76
CA THR A 12 26.19 16.28 -41.15
C THR A 12 25.24 16.61 -39.99
N SER A 13 24.40 17.63 -40.17
CA SER A 13 23.30 17.90 -39.23
C SER A 13 22.26 16.80 -39.42
N THR A 14 22.18 15.86 -38.49
CA THR A 14 21.01 14.99 -38.36
C THR A 14 19.82 15.89 -38.02
N ALA A 15 18.94 16.14 -38.99
CA ALA A 15 17.64 16.73 -38.70
C ALA A 15 16.92 15.76 -37.75
N SER A 16 16.69 16.20 -36.51
CA SER A 16 15.79 15.51 -35.59
C SER A 16 14.44 15.40 -36.28
N LEU A 17 13.89 14.19 -36.40
CA LEU A 17 12.53 14.03 -36.89
C LEU A 17 11.61 14.67 -35.85
N ALA A 18 10.78 15.61 -36.31
CA ALA A 18 9.79 16.32 -35.52
C ALA A 18 8.78 15.31 -34.93
N GLU A 19 8.83 15.08 -33.63
CA GLU A 19 7.92 14.13 -32.98
C GLU A 19 6.96 14.89 -32.06
N VAL A 20 5.67 14.86 -32.39
CA VAL A 20 4.63 15.23 -31.43
C VAL A 20 4.62 14.17 -30.35
N GLN A 21 4.74 14.57 -29.09
CA GLN A 21 4.69 13.68 -27.94
C GLN A 21 3.49 14.04 -27.07
N LEU A 22 2.79 13.04 -26.58
CA LEU A 22 1.66 13.20 -25.66
C LEU A 22 2.13 12.98 -24.23
N HIS A 23 1.51 13.68 -23.28
CA HIS A 23 1.68 13.36 -21.87
C HIS A 23 1.42 11.87 -21.62
N ARG A 24 2.24 11.21 -20.80
CA ARG A 24 2.29 9.74 -20.70
C ARG A 24 0.96 9.07 -20.31
N LEU A 25 0.13 9.76 -19.53
CA LEU A 25 -1.22 9.31 -19.20
C LEU A 25 -2.13 9.16 -20.44
N TYR A 26 -1.89 9.92 -21.51
CA TYR A 26 -2.55 9.74 -22.80
C TYR A 26 -1.80 8.68 -23.59
N SER A 27 -2.11 7.42 -23.31
CA SER A 27 -1.54 6.24 -23.99
C SER A 27 -2.62 5.18 -24.23
N ASP A 28 -2.30 4.14 -25.00
CA ASP A 28 -3.26 3.11 -25.37
C ASP A 28 -3.99 2.55 -24.16
N GLY A 29 -5.32 2.52 -24.24
CA GLY A 29 -6.16 2.06 -23.15
C GLY A 29 -6.50 3.09 -22.07
N VAL A 30 -6.18 4.36 -22.27
CA VAL A 30 -6.54 5.42 -21.33
C VAL A 30 -8.06 5.47 -21.06
N VAL A 31 -8.41 5.70 -19.80
CA VAL A 31 -9.75 6.13 -19.39
C VAL A 31 -9.70 7.62 -19.07
N LEU A 32 -10.45 8.43 -19.81
CA LEU A 32 -10.60 9.87 -19.63
C LEU A 32 -11.87 10.15 -18.82
N GLN A 33 -11.85 11.15 -17.95
CA GLN A 33 -13.02 11.48 -17.13
C GLN A 33 -14.20 11.94 -18.00
N ARG A 34 -15.33 11.25 -17.88
CA ARG A 34 -16.60 11.61 -18.52
C ARG A 34 -17.18 12.88 -17.92
N GLN A 35 -18.10 13.50 -18.66
CA GLN A 35 -18.94 14.62 -18.23
C GLN A 35 -18.19 15.93 -17.88
N VAL A 36 -16.88 16.00 -18.13
CA VAL A 36 -16.05 17.19 -18.03
C VAL A 36 -15.27 17.40 -19.33
N ALA A 37 -14.83 18.63 -19.60
CA ALA A 37 -13.86 18.85 -20.66
C ALA A 37 -12.52 18.23 -20.25
N VAL A 38 -11.87 17.50 -21.16
CA VAL A 38 -10.63 16.79 -20.88
C VAL A 38 -9.49 17.49 -21.61
N PRO A 39 -8.56 18.18 -20.91
CA PRO A 39 -7.38 18.72 -21.54
C PRO A 39 -6.53 17.57 -22.05
N ILE A 40 -6.01 17.68 -23.27
CA ILE A 40 -5.00 16.81 -23.84
C ILE A 40 -3.79 17.69 -24.11
N SER A 41 -2.63 17.28 -23.60
CA SER A 41 -1.41 18.07 -23.64
C SER A 41 -0.22 17.21 -24.05
N GLY A 42 0.82 17.90 -24.48
CA GLY A 42 2.03 17.27 -24.96
C GLY A 42 3.10 18.26 -25.36
N GLN A 43 4.17 17.73 -25.96
CA GLN A 43 5.29 18.49 -26.51
C GLN A 43 5.31 18.38 -28.04
N ALA A 44 5.89 19.39 -28.69
CA ALA A 44 6.18 19.38 -30.12
C ALA A 44 7.30 20.40 -30.41
N SER A 45 8.43 19.96 -30.98
CA SER A 45 9.63 20.80 -31.18
C SER A 45 9.63 21.60 -32.47
N ASP A 46 9.11 21.04 -33.56
CA ASP A 46 9.21 21.60 -34.92
C ASP A 46 7.83 21.81 -35.58
N GLU A 47 6.78 21.88 -34.76
CA GLU A 47 5.41 22.08 -35.18
C GLU A 47 4.93 23.48 -34.77
N ASN A 48 4.31 24.21 -35.68
CA ASN A 48 3.68 25.49 -35.34
C ASN A 48 2.31 25.27 -34.70
N ALA A 49 1.64 24.17 -35.06
CA ALA A 49 0.35 23.80 -34.51
C ALA A 49 0.15 22.28 -34.49
N VAL A 50 -0.72 21.84 -33.60
CA VAL A 50 -1.13 20.44 -33.43
C VAL A 50 -2.64 20.34 -33.56
N THR A 51 -3.12 19.38 -34.35
CA THR A 51 -4.55 19.10 -34.55
C THR A 51 -4.94 17.80 -33.86
N LEU A 52 -6.00 17.85 -33.06
CA LEU A 52 -6.56 16.71 -32.34
C LEU A 52 -7.81 16.19 -33.06
N LEU A 53 -7.88 14.88 -33.27
CA LEU A 53 -9.02 14.19 -33.83
C LEU A 53 -9.52 13.10 -32.86
N LEU A 54 -10.83 12.98 -32.73
CA LEU A 54 -11.50 11.88 -32.02
C LEU A 54 -12.37 11.12 -33.03
N ASN A 55 -12.09 9.84 -33.25
CA ASN A 55 -12.73 9.00 -34.28
C ASN A 55 -12.74 9.69 -35.65
N ASP A 56 -11.56 10.15 -36.10
CA ASP A 56 -11.34 10.89 -37.35
C ASP A 56 -12.06 12.25 -37.47
N LYS A 57 -12.81 12.67 -36.45
CA LYS A 57 -13.43 13.99 -36.39
C LYS A 57 -12.48 14.98 -35.72
N THR A 58 -12.13 16.06 -36.41
CA THR A 58 -11.36 17.16 -35.84
C THR A 58 -12.10 17.78 -34.64
N ILE A 59 -11.43 17.75 -33.48
CA ILE A 59 -11.87 18.46 -32.27
C ILE A 59 -11.37 19.89 -32.31
N GLY A 60 -10.12 20.10 -32.73
CA GLY A 60 -9.56 21.44 -32.94
C GLY A 60 -8.06 21.42 -33.20
N THR A 61 -7.49 22.63 -33.29
CA THR A 61 -6.06 22.85 -33.52
C THR A 61 -5.51 23.83 -32.48
N ALA A 62 -4.42 23.47 -31.82
CA ALA A 62 -3.71 24.31 -30.85
C ALA A 62 -2.39 24.80 -31.44
N GLN A 63 -2.02 26.05 -31.14
CA GLN A 63 -0.67 26.55 -31.45
C GLN A 63 0.32 25.97 -30.45
N VAL A 64 1.51 25.64 -30.94
CA VAL A 64 2.62 25.23 -30.07
C VAL A 64 3.30 26.49 -29.53
N LYS A 65 3.50 26.55 -28.22
CA LYS A 65 4.17 27.65 -27.53
C LYS A 65 5.23 27.07 -26.61
N ASP A 66 6.47 27.54 -26.75
CA ASP A 66 7.62 27.06 -25.97
C ASP A 66 7.75 25.52 -25.98
N GLY A 67 7.51 24.92 -27.15
CA GLY A 67 7.55 23.47 -27.36
C GLY A 67 6.39 22.68 -26.73
N LYS A 68 5.40 23.35 -26.12
CA LYS A 68 4.24 22.73 -25.48
C LYS A 68 2.95 23.09 -26.20
N TRP A 69 1.97 22.20 -26.12
CA TRP A 69 0.62 22.44 -26.64
C TRP A 69 -0.43 21.82 -25.71
N SER A 70 -1.64 22.37 -25.75
CA SER A 70 -2.79 21.81 -25.02
C SER A 70 -4.08 22.12 -25.78
N LEU A 71 -4.98 21.14 -25.82
CA LEU A 71 -6.31 21.26 -26.41
C LEU A 71 -7.31 20.43 -25.62
N SER A 72 -8.50 20.96 -25.37
CA SER A 72 -9.52 20.23 -24.61
C SER A 72 -10.49 19.48 -25.52
N ILE A 73 -10.70 18.19 -25.24
CA ILE A 73 -11.84 17.42 -25.74
C ILE A 73 -13.09 17.92 -25.00
N PRO A 74 -14.15 18.36 -25.70
CA PRO A 74 -15.42 18.69 -25.07
C PRO A 74 -15.97 17.51 -24.29
N LYS A 75 -16.77 17.77 -23.24
CA LYS A 75 -17.36 16.71 -22.42
C LYS A 75 -17.99 15.58 -23.26
N GLN A 76 -17.70 14.35 -22.86
CA GLN A 76 -18.25 13.14 -23.48
C GLN A 76 -19.05 12.36 -22.44
N GLU A 77 -20.04 11.60 -22.91
CA GLU A 77 -20.69 10.57 -22.10
C GLU A 77 -19.80 9.33 -21.96
N ALA A 78 -20.14 8.44 -21.04
CA ALA A 78 -19.40 7.20 -20.85
C ALA A 78 -19.44 6.32 -22.10
N GLY A 79 -18.32 5.68 -22.45
CA GLY A 79 -18.27 4.77 -23.60
C GLY A 79 -16.88 4.59 -24.20
N GLY A 80 -16.86 4.00 -25.39
CA GLY A 80 -15.66 3.61 -26.13
C GLY A 80 -15.78 2.18 -26.68
N PRO A 81 -14.70 1.63 -27.26
CA PRO A 81 -13.42 2.30 -27.49
C PRO A 81 -13.52 3.38 -28.58
N HIS A 82 -12.78 4.47 -28.38
CA HIS A 82 -12.52 5.50 -29.37
C HIS A 82 -11.07 5.46 -29.84
N THR A 83 -10.77 6.22 -30.88
CA THR A 83 -9.40 6.49 -31.34
C THR A 83 -9.12 7.98 -31.25
N LEU A 84 -8.02 8.33 -30.59
CA LEU A 84 -7.52 9.71 -30.51
C LEU A 84 -6.30 9.83 -31.40
N THR A 85 -6.30 10.80 -32.31
CA THR A 85 -5.17 11.03 -33.22
C THR A 85 -4.70 12.47 -33.10
N VAL A 86 -3.40 12.64 -32.98
CA VAL A 86 -2.73 13.93 -32.88
C VAL A 86 -1.82 14.10 -34.09
N LYS A 87 -2.01 15.18 -34.84
CA LYS A 87 -1.27 15.49 -36.06
C LYS A 87 -0.54 16.82 -35.93
N GLY A 88 0.74 16.85 -36.26
CA GLY A 88 1.47 18.10 -36.43
C GLY A 88 1.05 18.82 -37.72
N SER A 89 1.28 20.14 -37.75
CA SER A 89 1.04 21.02 -38.89
C SER A 89 1.93 20.78 -40.11
N ASN A 90 3.18 20.36 -39.89
CA ASN A 90 4.21 20.17 -40.92
C ASN A 90 4.37 18.70 -41.34
N THR A 91 3.72 17.80 -40.61
CA THR A 91 3.79 16.36 -40.81
C THR A 91 2.58 15.87 -41.60
N GLY A 92 2.82 15.22 -42.75
CA GLY A 92 1.77 14.45 -43.43
C GLY A 92 1.25 13.30 -42.56
N ASN A 93 0.32 12.48 -43.06
CA ASN A 93 -0.28 11.36 -42.30
C ASN A 93 0.75 10.34 -41.74
N SER A 94 2.01 10.37 -42.16
CA SER A 94 3.08 9.45 -41.79
C SER A 94 3.70 9.67 -40.40
N GLN A 95 3.37 10.73 -39.65
CA GLN A 95 3.88 10.96 -38.28
C GLN A 95 2.80 11.36 -37.25
N ALA A 96 1.56 10.95 -37.47
CA ALA A 96 0.48 11.15 -36.50
C ALA A 96 0.63 10.19 -35.30
N VAL A 97 0.53 10.72 -34.07
CA VAL A 97 0.42 9.88 -32.87
C VAL A 97 -1.03 9.42 -32.75
N THR A 98 -1.25 8.11 -32.68
CA THR A 98 -2.59 7.54 -32.53
C THR A 98 -2.65 6.71 -31.27
N ILE A 99 -3.58 7.07 -30.39
CA ILE A 99 -3.93 6.31 -29.20
C ILE A 99 -5.22 5.53 -29.48
N LYS A 100 -5.18 4.24 -29.21
CA LYS A 100 -6.30 3.31 -29.36
C LYS A 100 -6.92 2.98 -28.02
N GLU A 101 -8.12 2.41 -28.07
CA GLU A 101 -8.85 1.99 -26.88
C GLU A 101 -9.05 3.13 -25.88
N VAL A 102 -9.39 4.32 -26.37
CA VAL A 102 -9.70 5.47 -25.52
C VAL A 102 -11.13 5.34 -25.00
N TYR A 103 -11.30 5.35 -23.67
CA TYR A 103 -12.62 5.29 -23.04
C TYR A 103 -12.93 6.60 -22.32
N PHE A 104 -14.21 6.95 -22.26
CA PHE A 104 -14.71 7.95 -21.32
C PHE A 104 -15.43 7.25 -20.17
N GLY A 105 -15.02 7.55 -18.94
CA GLY A 105 -15.40 6.82 -17.75
C GLY A 105 -15.15 7.61 -16.46
N ASP A 106 -15.16 6.96 -15.31
CA ASP A 106 -14.82 7.60 -14.04
C ASP A 106 -13.37 7.27 -13.65
N VAL A 107 -12.56 8.30 -13.44
CA VAL A 107 -11.12 8.18 -13.15
C VAL A 107 -10.87 8.48 -11.69
N TRP A 108 -10.14 7.61 -10.99
CA TRP A 108 -9.81 7.76 -9.58
C TRP A 108 -8.30 7.74 -9.37
N LEU A 109 -7.81 8.63 -8.51
CA LEU A 109 -6.44 8.58 -8.02
C LEU A 109 -6.37 7.63 -6.82
N ALA A 110 -5.55 6.59 -6.89
CA ALA A 110 -5.22 5.74 -5.74
C ALA A 110 -3.81 6.10 -5.26
N SER A 111 -3.67 6.45 -3.98
CA SER A 111 -2.39 6.87 -3.41
C SER A 111 -2.22 6.46 -1.95
N GLY A 112 -1.01 6.67 -1.44
CA GLY A 112 -0.57 6.29 -0.10
C GLY A 112 0.62 5.37 -0.15
N GLN A 113 0.65 4.38 0.73
CA GLN A 113 1.80 3.50 0.91
C GLN A 113 1.48 2.03 0.62
N SER A 114 2.28 1.13 1.19
CA SER A 114 2.31 -0.31 0.86
C SER A 114 0.94 -1.00 0.87
N ASN A 115 -0.01 -0.58 1.70
CA ASN A 115 -1.34 -1.18 1.75
C ASN A 115 -2.23 -0.79 0.55
N MET A 116 -1.98 0.36 -0.10
CA MET A 116 -2.53 0.72 -1.42
C MET A 116 -1.74 0.07 -2.55
N GLU A 117 -0.41 0.03 -2.45
CA GLU A 117 0.50 -0.51 -3.48
C GLU A 117 0.34 -2.04 -3.69
N LEU A 118 0.03 -2.76 -2.61
CA LEU A 118 0.04 -4.22 -2.60
C LEU A 118 -0.87 -4.82 -3.67
N THR A 119 -0.28 -5.70 -4.49
CA THR A 119 -0.91 -6.20 -5.71
C THR A 119 -1.81 -7.41 -5.50
N MET A 120 -2.67 -7.71 -6.47
CA MET A 120 -3.51 -8.91 -6.45
C MET A 120 -2.72 -10.22 -6.34
N ALA A 121 -1.48 -10.29 -6.87
CA ALA A 121 -0.62 -11.46 -6.70
C ALA A 121 -0.33 -11.77 -5.23
N ARG A 122 -0.24 -10.74 -4.37
CA ARG A 122 0.02 -10.92 -2.94
C ARG A 122 -1.17 -11.56 -2.22
N VAL A 123 -2.39 -11.29 -2.66
CA VAL A 123 -3.64 -11.84 -2.07
C VAL A 123 -4.24 -13.02 -2.84
N GLU A 124 -3.62 -13.47 -3.94
CA GLU A 124 -4.12 -14.54 -4.82
C GLU A 124 -4.47 -15.84 -4.07
N GLU A 125 -3.73 -16.21 -3.03
CA GLU A 125 -4.01 -17.42 -2.25
C GLU A 125 -5.40 -17.37 -1.57
N ALA A 126 -5.83 -16.19 -1.11
CA ALA A 126 -7.15 -15.99 -0.53
C ALA A 126 -8.24 -15.75 -1.58
N TYR A 127 -7.86 -15.24 -2.75
CA TYR A 127 -8.79 -14.91 -3.85
C TYR A 127 -8.35 -15.51 -5.20
N PRO A 128 -8.20 -16.84 -5.28
CA PRO A 128 -7.58 -17.46 -6.45
C PRO A 128 -8.48 -17.40 -7.69
N GLN A 129 -9.81 -17.36 -7.50
CA GLN A 129 -10.75 -17.22 -8.61
C GLN A 129 -10.79 -15.80 -9.16
N ASP A 130 -10.73 -14.80 -8.29
CA ASP A 130 -10.71 -13.39 -8.70
C ASP A 130 -9.51 -13.11 -9.60
N VAL A 131 -8.35 -13.76 -9.37
CA VAL A 131 -7.19 -13.68 -10.26
C VAL A 131 -7.37 -14.50 -11.52
N ARG A 132 -7.72 -15.80 -11.40
CA ARG A 132 -7.79 -16.71 -12.56
C ARG A 132 -8.90 -16.38 -13.55
N GLN A 133 -10.01 -15.83 -13.07
CA GLN A 133 -11.23 -15.59 -13.85
C GLN A 133 -11.46 -14.10 -14.14
N ALA A 134 -10.51 -13.23 -13.80
CA ALA A 134 -10.63 -11.79 -14.06
C ALA A 134 -10.90 -11.51 -15.54
N ASN A 135 -12.03 -10.85 -15.80
CA ASN A 135 -12.43 -10.40 -17.13
C ASN A 135 -13.19 -9.08 -17.05
N TYR A 136 -12.49 -8.02 -16.63
CA TYR A 136 -13.02 -6.67 -16.53
C TYR A 136 -12.23 -5.72 -17.44
N PRO A 137 -12.36 -5.83 -18.78
CA PRO A 137 -11.56 -5.04 -19.73
C PRO A 137 -11.83 -3.52 -19.68
N LEU A 138 -12.93 -3.12 -19.04
CA LEU A 138 -13.30 -1.72 -18.80
C LEU A 138 -12.80 -1.18 -17.45
N ILE A 139 -12.11 -1.98 -16.65
CA ILE A 139 -11.34 -1.51 -15.50
C ILE A 139 -9.88 -1.47 -15.93
N ARG A 140 -9.27 -0.30 -15.84
CA ARG A 140 -7.89 -0.07 -16.28
C ARG A 140 -7.12 0.70 -15.22
N GLU A 141 -5.88 0.30 -14.96
CA GLU A 141 -4.98 0.97 -14.02
C GLU A 141 -3.71 1.43 -14.74
N PHE A 142 -3.33 2.68 -14.53
CA PHE A 142 -2.00 3.20 -14.82
C PHE A 142 -1.21 3.24 -13.51
N THR A 143 -0.24 2.34 -13.37
CA THR A 143 0.68 2.36 -12.22
C THR A 143 1.76 3.41 -12.49
N VAL A 144 1.82 4.43 -11.64
CA VAL A 144 2.79 5.51 -11.74
C VAL A 144 4.19 5.00 -11.37
N PRO A 145 5.24 5.33 -12.15
CA PRO A 145 6.60 4.95 -11.79
C PRO A 145 7.04 5.52 -10.43
N ASP A 146 7.74 4.69 -9.65
CA ASP A 146 8.31 5.08 -8.35
C ASP A 146 9.45 6.09 -8.55
N ARG A 147 9.10 7.38 -8.65
CA ARG A 147 10.05 8.49 -8.87
C ARG A 147 9.87 9.55 -7.81
N TYR A 148 10.98 10.11 -7.34
CA TYR A 148 11.00 11.29 -6.49
C TYR A 148 11.77 12.41 -7.17
N ASN A 149 11.45 13.66 -6.85
CA ASN A 149 12.25 14.81 -7.23
C ASN A 149 12.21 15.89 -6.13
N PHE A 150 13.37 16.27 -5.57
CA PHE A 150 13.43 17.29 -4.51
C PHE A 150 13.69 18.71 -5.03
N ILE A 151 14.00 18.85 -6.32
CA ILE A 151 14.33 20.13 -6.97
C ILE A 151 13.06 20.82 -7.45
N ALA A 152 12.21 20.11 -8.20
CA ALA A 152 10.99 20.68 -8.78
C ALA A 152 9.93 19.60 -9.10
N PRO A 153 8.63 19.97 -9.11
CA PRO A 153 7.57 19.14 -9.68
C PRO A 153 7.89 18.72 -11.12
N GLN A 154 7.62 17.46 -11.45
CA GLN A 154 7.74 16.95 -12.81
C GLN A 154 6.48 17.28 -13.62
N ASP A 155 6.68 17.55 -14.92
CA ASP A 155 5.60 17.87 -15.86
C ASP A 155 4.96 16.61 -16.48
N ASP A 156 5.65 15.46 -16.48
CA ASP A 156 5.22 14.21 -17.13
C ASP A 156 5.89 12.98 -16.47
N TYR A 157 5.41 11.78 -16.80
CA TYR A 157 5.99 10.50 -16.41
C TYR A 157 6.91 9.93 -17.49
N GLU A 158 8.10 9.48 -17.09
CA GLU A 158 9.07 8.87 -18.01
C GLU A 158 8.63 7.51 -18.58
N ASP A 159 7.75 6.78 -17.89
CA ASP A 159 7.27 5.45 -18.26
C ASP A 159 5.87 5.18 -17.67
N GLY A 160 5.31 4.02 -17.98
CA GLY A 160 4.01 3.55 -17.50
C GLY A 160 3.03 3.32 -18.65
N ASN A 161 2.06 2.42 -18.41
CA ASN A 161 1.03 2.10 -19.38
C ASN A 161 -0.26 1.69 -18.66
N TRP A 162 -1.41 1.91 -19.32
CA TRP A 162 -2.68 1.42 -18.83
C TRP A 162 -2.76 -0.11 -18.96
N GLN A 163 -3.13 -0.78 -17.88
CA GLN A 163 -3.29 -2.23 -17.79
C GLN A 163 -4.75 -2.58 -17.52
N THR A 164 -5.31 -3.50 -18.31
CA THR A 164 -6.70 -3.98 -18.16
C THR A 164 -6.82 -5.02 -17.05
N ALA A 165 -7.89 -5.01 -16.27
CA ALA A 165 -8.13 -6.00 -15.21
C ALA A 165 -8.62 -7.36 -15.76
N THR A 166 -7.72 -8.06 -16.46
CA THR A 166 -7.91 -9.42 -17.01
C THR A 166 -6.99 -10.42 -16.31
N ALA A 167 -7.24 -11.72 -16.47
CA ALA A 167 -6.42 -12.77 -15.86
C ALA A 167 -4.91 -12.66 -16.17
N ASN A 168 -4.54 -12.02 -17.28
CA ASN A 168 -3.14 -11.80 -17.67
C ASN A 168 -2.44 -10.70 -16.87
N ASN A 169 -3.16 -9.60 -16.56
CA ASN A 169 -2.55 -8.41 -15.97
C ASN A 169 -2.96 -8.21 -14.50
N ILE A 170 -4.08 -8.78 -14.05
CA ILE A 170 -4.66 -8.46 -12.74
C ILE A 170 -3.66 -8.64 -11.59
N ARG A 171 -2.73 -9.61 -11.70
CA ARG A 171 -1.69 -9.88 -10.71
C ARG A 171 -0.80 -8.68 -10.37
N SER A 172 -0.57 -7.76 -11.31
CA SER A 172 0.23 -6.54 -11.07
C SER A 172 -0.59 -5.37 -10.54
N LEU A 173 -1.92 -5.40 -10.65
CA LEU A 173 -2.78 -4.30 -10.21
C LEU A 173 -2.87 -4.23 -8.69
N SER A 174 -3.07 -3.02 -8.16
CA SER A 174 -3.36 -2.82 -6.73
C SER A 174 -4.59 -3.60 -6.33
N ALA A 175 -4.50 -4.41 -5.27
CA ALA A 175 -5.64 -5.18 -4.79
C ALA A 175 -6.76 -4.28 -4.27
N VAL A 176 -6.43 -3.23 -3.51
CA VAL A 176 -7.42 -2.28 -2.98
C VAL A 176 -8.09 -1.53 -4.11
N ALA A 177 -7.30 -0.95 -5.04
CA ALA A 177 -7.85 -0.17 -6.13
C ALA A 177 -8.66 -1.03 -7.11
N TYR A 178 -8.23 -2.25 -7.41
CA TYR A 178 -9.00 -3.21 -8.21
C TYR A 178 -10.35 -3.52 -7.57
N TYR A 179 -10.39 -3.87 -6.28
CA TYR A 179 -11.64 -4.22 -5.62
C TYR A 179 -12.58 -3.03 -5.50
N PHE A 180 -12.06 -1.82 -5.29
CA PHE A 180 -12.83 -0.59 -5.38
C PHE A 180 -13.41 -0.40 -6.79
N ALA A 181 -12.56 -0.42 -7.81
CA ALA A 181 -12.95 -0.20 -9.20
C ALA A 181 -13.98 -1.23 -9.67
N ARG A 182 -13.83 -2.49 -9.23
CA ARG A 182 -14.80 -3.55 -9.54
C ARG A 182 -16.17 -3.24 -8.97
N GLN A 183 -16.26 -2.77 -7.74
CA GLN A 183 -17.55 -2.45 -7.14
C GLN A 183 -18.22 -1.26 -7.83
N ILE A 184 -17.47 -0.19 -8.11
CA ILE A 184 -17.98 0.96 -8.87
C ILE A 184 -18.38 0.55 -10.29
N TYR A 185 -17.59 -0.29 -10.97
CA TYR A 185 -17.96 -0.82 -12.27
C TYR A 185 -19.27 -1.61 -12.22
N LEU A 186 -19.46 -2.45 -11.19
CA LEU A 186 -20.67 -3.25 -11.03
C LEU A 186 -21.91 -2.38 -10.77
N SER A 187 -21.80 -1.27 -10.04
CA SER A 187 -22.93 -0.37 -9.77
C SER A 187 -23.20 0.62 -10.90
N GLU A 188 -22.16 1.23 -11.46
CA GLU A 188 -22.30 2.33 -12.42
C GLU A 188 -22.24 1.87 -13.88
N GLN A 189 -21.72 0.66 -14.17
CA GLN A 189 -21.63 0.06 -15.52
C GLN A 189 -20.91 0.95 -16.55
N VAL A 190 -19.88 1.68 -16.13
CA VAL A 190 -19.06 2.55 -16.98
C VAL A 190 -17.58 2.19 -16.90
N PRO A 191 -16.74 2.57 -17.88
CA PRO A 191 -15.29 2.39 -17.77
C PRO A 191 -14.73 3.05 -16.51
N ILE A 192 -13.82 2.36 -15.81
CA ILE A 192 -13.17 2.85 -14.59
C ILE A 192 -11.67 2.92 -14.82
N GLY A 193 -11.10 4.11 -14.66
CA GLY A 193 -9.66 4.35 -14.70
C GLY A 193 -9.10 4.53 -13.29
N ILE A 194 -8.00 3.86 -12.97
CA ILE A 194 -7.23 4.09 -11.76
C ILE A 194 -5.87 4.67 -12.15
N ILE A 195 -5.49 5.81 -11.58
CA ILE A 195 -4.10 6.27 -11.57
C ILE A 195 -3.54 5.87 -10.21
N ASN A 196 -2.63 4.90 -10.17
CA ASN A 196 -2.08 4.37 -8.92
C ASN A 196 -0.70 4.99 -8.64
N ALA A 197 -0.66 5.99 -7.77
CA ALA A 197 0.54 6.67 -7.30
C ALA A 197 0.77 6.33 -5.82
N SER A 198 1.30 5.15 -5.53
CA SER A 198 1.52 4.68 -4.16
C SER A 198 2.92 4.09 -3.99
N LEU A 199 3.53 4.29 -2.81
CA LEU A 199 4.88 3.79 -2.53
C LEU A 199 5.03 3.31 -1.09
N GLY A 200 5.45 2.06 -0.92
CA GLY A 200 5.68 1.40 0.34
C GLY A 200 6.59 2.16 1.31
N GLY A 201 6.13 2.28 2.55
CA GLY A 201 6.86 2.90 3.65
C GLY A 201 6.93 4.43 3.62
N SER A 202 6.32 5.10 2.64
CA SER A 202 6.34 6.56 2.55
C SER A 202 5.49 7.24 3.65
N PRO A 203 6.05 8.22 4.36
CA PRO A 203 5.30 9.08 5.29
C PRO A 203 4.54 10.16 4.51
N ILE A 204 3.49 10.75 5.12
CA ILE A 204 2.61 11.72 4.44
C ILE A 204 3.36 12.94 3.88
N GLU A 205 4.43 13.37 4.54
CA GLU A 205 5.24 14.52 4.16
C GLU A 205 5.89 14.36 2.78
N ALA A 206 6.15 13.12 2.34
CA ALA A 206 6.69 12.83 1.01
C ALA A 206 5.69 13.20 -0.10
N TRP A 207 4.39 13.23 0.22
CA TRP A 207 3.26 13.44 -0.69
C TRP A 207 2.70 14.87 -0.68
N MET A 208 3.35 15.78 0.04
CA MET A 208 2.97 17.18 0.15
C MET A 208 3.87 18.05 -0.73
N SER A 209 3.30 19.03 -1.45
CA SER A 209 4.09 20.00 -2.20
C SER A 209 4.96 20.88 -1.27
N GLU A 210 5.93 21.60 -1.85
CA GLU A 210 6.67 22.64 -1.11
C GLU A 210 5.72 23.65 -0.43
N LYS A 211 4.67 24.06 -1.15
CA LYS A 211 3.67 25.01 -0.65
C LYS A 211 2.93 24.44 0.56
N ALA A 212 2.46 23.19 0.49
CA ALA A 212 1.82 22.52 1.61
C ALA A 212 2.75 22.37 2.82
N LEU A 213 4.02 22.03 2.58
CA LEU A 213 5.03 21.85 3.63
C LEU A 213 5.43 23.17 4.32
N SER A 214 5.09 24.34 3.78
CA SER A 214 5.33 25.62 4.45
C SER A 214 4.64 25.71 5.83
N ALA A 215 3.55 24.96 6.05
CA ALA A 215 2.88 24.83 7.36
C ALA A 215 3.63 23.90 8.35
N PHE A 216 4.70 23.24 7.89
CA PHE A 216 5.52 22.28 8.63
C PHE A 216 7.02 22.55 8.40
N PRO A 217 7.58 23.66 8.95
CA PRO A 217 8.90 24.16 8.59
C PRO A 217 10.05 23.15 8.76
N GLU A 218 9.97 22.25 9.75
CA GLU A 218 10.97 21.20 9.98
C GLU A 218 10.99 20.14 8.87
N ALA A 219 9.80 19.72 8.40
CA ALA A 219 9.66 18.80 7.29
C ALA A 219 10.10 19.48 5.98
N LEU A 220 9.72 20.74 5.76
CA LEU A 220 10.18 21.52 4.61
C LEU A 220 11.71 21.66 4.57
N ALA A 221 12.32 22.01 5.70
CA ALA A 221 13.77 22.13 5.82
C ALA A 221 14.47 20.79 5.54
N THR A 222 13.87 19.68 5.97
CA THR A 222 14.38 18.34 5.67
C THR A 222 14.31 18.04 4.18
N GLY A 223 13.16 18.23 3.53
CA GLY A 223 13.01 18.02 2.08
C GLY A 223 14.01 18.85 1.26
N LYS A 224 14.21 20.13 1.61
CA LYS A 224 15.16 21.03 0.93
C LYS A 224 16.61 20.56 0.96
N ARG A 225 17.01 19.78 1.98
CA ARG A 225 18.37 19.21 2.02
C ARG A 225 18.60 18.19 0.92
N TYR A 226 17.57 17.45 0.52
CA TYR A 226 17.67 16.41 -0.51
C TYR A 226 17.62 16.93 -1.94
N ALA A 227 17.51 18.26 -2.14
CA ALA A 227 17.73 18.90 -3.44
C ALA A 227 19.22 18.95 -3.83
N ASP A 228 20.14 18.62 -2.91
CA ASP A 228 21.57 18.46 -3.19
C ASP A 228 21.86 17.02 -3.65
N ASP A 229 22.05 16.84 -4.96
CA ASP A 229 22.36 15.53 -5.56
C ASP A 229 23.66 14.93 -5.02
N ALA A 230 24.64 15.74 -4.60
CA ALA A 230 25.88 15.23 -4.03
C ALA A 230 25.65 14.67 -2.61
N LEU A 231 24.75 15.29 -1.83
CA LEU A 231 24.31 14.74 -0.55
C LEU A 231 23.55 13.42 -0.75
N VAL A 232 22.62 13.37 -1.69
CA VAL A 232 21.87 12.15 -2.02
C VAL A 232 22.82 11.01 -2.39
N ALA A 233 23.72 11.24 -3.36
CA ALA A 233 24.68 10.24 -3.81
C ALA A 233 25.62 9.77 -2.68
N SER A 234 26.02 10.70 -1.78
CA SER A 234 26.80 10.39 -0.58
C SER A 234 26.04 9.47 0.38
N ILE A 235 24.79 9.77 0.70
CA ILE A 235 23.94 8.96 1.59
C ILE A 235 23.77 7.56 1.02
N GLU A 236 23.38 7.45 -0.25
CA GLU A 236 23.13 6.16 -0.91
C GLU A 236 24.40 5.31 -0.97
N LYS A 237 25.54 5.91 -1.34
CA LYS A 237 26.83 5.22 -1.35
C LYS A 237 27.22 4.72 0.05
N ASN A 238 27.12 5.57 1.07
CA ASN A 238 27.46 5.20 2.44
C ASN A 238 26.55 4.10 2.99
N ASP A 239 25.26 4.13 2.66
CA ASP A 239 24.30 3.10 3.03
C ASP A 239 24.58 1.78 2.31
N GLN A 240 24.88 1.83 1.00
CA GLN A 240 25.26 0.65 0.23
C GLN A 240 26.56 0.02 0.75
N GLU A 241 27.60 0.82 1.01
CA GLU A 241 28.87 0.35 1.56
C GLU A 241 28.69 -0.26 2.95
N ARG A 242 27.91 0.38 3.82
CA ARG A 242 27.60 -0.14 5.17
C ARG A 242 26.89 -1.48 5.10
N GLN A 243 25.84 -1.59 4.28
CA GLN A 243 25.09 -2.83 4.13
C GLN A 243 25.96 -3.94 3.53
N SER A 244 26.68 -3.65 2.45
CA SER A 244 27.57 -4.61 1.79
C SER A 244 28.64 -5.12 2.73
N THR A 245 29.29 -4.23 3.50
CA THR A 245 30.30 -4.59 4.50
C THR A 245 29.71 -5.47 5.59
N TRP A 246 28.53 -5.12 6.10
CA TRP A 246 27.86 -5.88 7.15
C TRP A 246 27.46 -7.29 6.70
N TYR A 247 26.83 -7.42 5.52
CA TYR A 247 26.43 -8.73 4.98
C TYR A 247 27.62 -9.59 4.59
N THR A 248 28.70 -9.00 4.06
CA THR A 248 29.94 -9.73 3.73
C THR A 248 30.58 -10.28 5.00
N ALA A 249 30.79 -9.43 6.02
CA ALA A 249 31.36 -9.87 7.29
C ALA A 249 30.49 -10.94 7.97
N LEU A 250 29.17 -10.82 7.87
CA LEU A 250 28.25 -11.82 8.41
C LEU A 250 28.31 -13.15 7.66
N ALA A 251 28.42 -13.13 6.32
CA ALA A 251 28.58 -14.32 5.51
C ALA A 251 29.91 -15.03 5.80
N ASP A 252 31.00 -14.28 5.98
CA ASP A 252 32.31 -14.83 6.34
C ASP A 252 32.30 -15.49 7.72
N ALA A 253 31.53 -14.93 8.67
CA ALA A 253 31.37 -15.48 10.01
C ALA A 253 30.38 -16.65 10.10
N ASP A 254 29.60 -16.91 9.05
CA ASP A 254 28.54 -17.94 9.04
C ASP A 254 29.11 -19.36 9.04
N THR A 255 29.26 -19.93 10.23
CA THR A 255 29.75 -21.31 10.40
C THR A 255 28.87 -22.35 9.70
N GLY A 256 27.61 -22.04 9.41
CA GLY A 256 26.71 -22.95 8.69
C GLY A 256 27.06 -23.09 7.22
N TYR A 257 27.52 -22.01 6.57
CA TYR A 257 28.10 -22.12 5.23
C TYR A 257 29.43 -22.88 5.24
N GLN A 258 30.33 -22.52 6.16
CA GLN A 258 31.65 -23.15 6.28
C GLN A 258 31.56 -24.67 6.48
N GLN A 259 30.59 -25.13 7.28
CA GLN A 259 30.35 -26.53 7.60
C GLN A 259 29.28 -27.21 6.72
N LYS A 260 28.77 -26.52 5.70
CA LYS A 260 27.77 -27.03 4.74
C LYS A 260 26.49 -27.56 5.41
N TRP A 261 25.95 -26.83 6.38
CA TRP A 261 24.68 -27.17 7.06
C TRP A 261 23.46 -27.20 6.14
N LEU A 262 23.58 -26.78 4.88
CA LEU A 262 22.57 -26.98 3.84
C LEU A 262 22.47 -28.44 3.36
N SER A 263 23.53 -29.24 3.52
CA SER A 263 23.63 -30.61 2.97
C SER A 263 22.54 -31.55 3.50
N SER A 264 22.02 -32.44 2.66
CA SER A 264 21.04 -33.47 3.07
C SER A 264 21.60 -34.41 4.14
N ASP A 265 22.91 -34.67 4.09
CA ASP A 265 23.56 -35.72 4.87
C ASP A 265 24.26 -35.19 6.15
N TYR A 266 24.14 -33.88 6.41
CA TYR A 266 24.71 -33.28 7.61
C TYR A 266 24.00 -33.81 8.87
N ASN A 267 24.80 -34.25 9.85
CA ASN A 267 24.31 -34.76 11.13
C ASN A 267 24.05 -33.60 12.12
N ASP A 268 22.77 -33.31 12.35
CA ASP A 268 22.27 -32.27 13.26
C ASP A 268 21.77 -32.85 14.61
N SER A 269 22.10 -34.10 14.94
CA SER A 269 21.60 -34.74 16.18
C SER A 269 21.98 -34.00 17.46
N ALA A 270 23.13 -33.32 17.45
CA ALA A 270 23.65 -32.52 18.56
C ALA A 270 23.10 -31.09 18.62
N TRP A 271 22.23 -30.70 17.67
CA TRP A 271 21.64 -29.36 17.67
C TRP A 271 20.51 -29.23 18.68
N GLU A 272 20.34 -28.00 19.16
CA GLU A 272 19.20 -27.60 19.99
C GLU A 272 17.89 -27.75 19.20
N THR A 273 16.77 -27.78 19.91
CA THR A 273 15.44 -27.95 19.32
C THR A 273 14.59 -26.73 19.59
N ILE A 274 13.88 -26.26 18.57
CA ILE A 274 12.93 -25.15 18.65
C ILE A 274 11.58 -25.60 18.06
N SER A 275 10.49 -25.24 18.71
CA SER A 275 9.14 -25.55 18.22
C SER A 275 8.66 -24.45 17.28
N MET A 276 8.19 -24.84 16.10
CA MET A 276 7.79 -23.92 15.03
C MET A 276 6.28 -23.88 14.83
N PRO A 277 5.69 -22.71 14.51
CA PRO A 277 6.33 -21.40 14.43
C PRO A 277 6.60 -20.81 15.83
N SER A 278 7.77 -20.19 16.00
CA SER A 278 8.05 -19.35 17.16
C SER A 278 9.03 -18.25 16.80
N LEU A 279 8.99 -17.18 17.58
CA LEU A 279 10.12 -16.25 17.68
C LEU A 279 11.22 -16.90 18.54
N GLN A 280 12.46 -16.52 18.30
CA GLN A 280 13.57 -16.91 19.15
C GLN A 280 13.45 -16.17 20.49
N THR A 281 13.17 -16.89 21.58
CA THR A 281 13.06 -16.32 22.92
C THR A 281 14.39 -16.41 23.68
N GLY A 282 14.78 -15.37 24.42
CA GLY A 282 15.86 -15.45 25.41
C GLY A 282 17.20 -14.81 25.04
N LYS A 283 17.26 -13.97 24.01
CA LYS A 283 18.39 -13.07 23.76
C LYS A 283 17.86 -11.64 23.61
N ASN A 284 18.61 -10.65 24.10
CA ASN A 284 18.24 -9.22 24.17
C ASN A 284 17.45 -8.74 22.92
N GLU A 285 16.71 -7.64 23.07
CA GLU A 285 16.00 -6.87 22.02
C GLU A 285 16.90 -6.42 20.83
N SER A 286 18.12 -6.93 20.71
CA SER A 286 19.18 -6.51 19.81
C SER A 286 19.89 -7.67 19.08
N PHE A 287 19.30 -8.87 18.98
CA PHE A 287 19.96 -9.96 18.23
C PHE A 287 20.13 -9.59 16.76
N ALA A 288 21.36 -9.70 16.27
CA ALA A 288 21.70 -9.58 14.86
C ALA A 288 22.69 -10.68 14.51
N GLY A 289 22.46 -11.39 13.42
CA GLY A 289 23.24 -12.59 13.13
C GLY A 289 22.55 -13.56 12.18
N VAL A 290 23.08 -14.78 12.15
CA VAL A 290 22.55 -15.90 11.35
C VAL A 290 22.30 -17.09 12.25
N TRP A 291 21.16 -17.73 12.03
CA TRP A 291 20.84 -19.00 12.63
C TRP A 291 20.20 -19.91 11.59
N TRP A 292 20.46 -21.20 11.74
CA TRP A 292 20.01 -22.22 10.81
C TRP A 292 19.01 -23.13 11.49
N LEU A 293 18.02 -23.57 10.72
CA LEU A 293 17.06 -24.58 11.10
C LEU A 293 17.12 -25.75 10.14
N ARG A 294 16.91 -26.96 10.66
CA ARG A 294 16.91 -28.20 9.89
C ARG A 294 15.76 -29.10 10.34
N ARG A 295 15.07 -29.69 9.36
CA ARG A 295 14.04 -30.71 9.60
C ARG A 295 13.97 -31.70 8.47
N ALA A 296 13.83 -32.96 8.86
CA ALA A 296 13.46 -34.04 7.96
C ALA A 296 11.94 -34.14 7.84
N VAL A 297 11.44 -34.20 6.61
CA VAL A 297 10.03 -34.50 6.30
C VAL A 297 9.94 -35.81 5.54
N THR A 298 8.90 -36.60 5.80
CA THR A 298 8.71 -37.88 5.10
C THR A 298 7.57 -37.76 4.09
N LEU A 299 7.86 -38.05 2.82
CA LEU A 299 6.85 -38.10 1.77
C LEU A 299 6.43 -39.56 1.52
N PRO A 300 5.11 -39.85 1.46
CA PRO A 300 4.63 -41.23 1.23
C PRO A 300 4.93 -41.74 -0.19
N LYS A 301 5.13 -40.82 -1.14
CA LYS A 301 5.48 -41.07 -2.54
C LYS A 301 6.30 -39.90 -3.08
N ALA A 302 7.10 -40.15 -4.12
CA ALA A 302 7.72 -39.07 -4.87
C ALA A 302 6.63 -38.26 -5.60
N PRO A 303 6.63 -36.92 -5.52
CA PRO A 303 5.64 -36.11 -6.20
C PRO A 303 5.88 -36.15 -7.72
N ARG A 304 4.81 -36.03 -8.51
CA ARG A 304 4.90 -35.94 -9.97
C ARG A 304 5.05 -34.49 -10.47
N ASN A 305 4.54 -33.56 -9.68
CA ASN A 305 4.52 -32.13 -9.96
C ASN A 305 5.24 -31.39 -8.83
N ASP A 306 5.70 -30.19 -9.13
CA ASP A 306 6.32 -29.32 -8.14
C ASP A 306 5.40 -29.07 -6.95
N LEU A 307 6.00 -28.92 -5.76
CA LEU A 307 5.28 -28.63 -4.53
C LEU A 307 5.53 -27.21 -4.09
N THR A 308 4.59 -26.64 -3.34
CA THR A 308 4.78 -25.37 -2.65
C THR A 308 5.39 -25.63 -1.27
N LEU A 309 6.47 -24.93 -0.97
CA LEU A 309 7.03 -24.78 0.36
C LEU A 309 6.53 -23.47 0.97
N ARG A 310 5.58 -23.60 1.90
CA ARG A 310 4.96 -22.50 2.64
C ARG A 310 5.64 -22.38 4.00
N LEU A 311 6.24 -21.22 4.27
CA LEU A 311 6.95 -20.93 5.53
C LEU A 311 6.40 -19.67 6.22
N GLY A 312 5.09 -19.43 6.08
CA GLY A 312 4.41 -18.30 6.71
C GLY A 312 5.11 -16.96 6.49
N ARG A 313 5.40 -16.25 7.58
CA ARG A 313 6.22 -15.04 7.62
C ARG A 313 7.39 -15.28 8.59
N ILE A 314 8.57 -14.77 8.24
CA ILE A 314 9.83 -14.89 8.97
C ILE A 314 10.35 -13.48 9.26
N VAL A 315 11.01 -13.28 10.40
CA VAL A 315 11.69 -12.04 10.75
C VAL A 315 13.20 -12.36 10.85
N ASP A 316 14.12 -11.77 10.09
CA ASP A 316 13.89 -10.81 9.00
C ASP A 316 13.92 -11.46 7.62
N ALA A 317 15.03 -12.09 7.25
CA ALA A 317 15.28 -12.62 5.91
C ALA A 317 15.60 -14.12 5.96
N ASP A 318 15.40 -14.81 4.84
CA ASP A 318 15.63 -16.25 4.76
C ASP A 318 16.22 -16.70 3.42
N GLU A 319 17.00 -17.77 3.48
CA GLU A 319 17.35 -18.64 2.35
C GLU A 319 16.96 -20.07 2.67
N VAL A 320 16.35 -20.77 1.70
CA VAL A 320 15.78 -22.09 1.95
C VAL A 320 16.36 -23.11 0.98
N TYR A 321 16.70 -24.28 1.54
CA TYR A 321 17.30 -25.39 0.83
C TYR A 321 16.48 -26.66 1.06
N VAL A 322 16.26 -27.41 -0.02
CA VAL A 322 15.67 -28.75 0.01
C VAL A 322 16.68 -29.72 -0.56
N ASN A 323 17.04 -30.74 0.22
CA ASN A 323 18.05 -31.74 -0.13
C ASN A 323 19.37 -31.12 -0.64
N GLY A 324 19.83 -30.05 0.01
CA GLY A 324 21.06 -29.33 -0.36
C GLY A 324 20.94 -28.33 -1.51
N VAL A 325 19.78 -28.21 -2.16
CA VAL A 325 19.57 -27.28 -3.28
C VAL A 325 18.75 -26.09 -2.82
N LYS A 326 19.22 -24.87 -3.11
CA LYS A 326 18.48 -23.63 -2.79
C LYS A 326 17.20 -23.57 -3.63
N VAL A 327 16.06 -23.42 -2.97
CA VAL A 327 14.73 -23.35 -3.62
C VAL A 327 14.11 -21.95 -3.56
N GLY A 328 14.64 -21.06 -2.73
CA GLY A 328 14.16 -19.68 -2.65
C GLY A 328 14.84 -18.85 -1.57
N ASN A 329 14.53 -17.55 -1.58
CA ASN A 329 14.91 -16.59 -0.55
C ASN A 329 13.96 -15.40 -0.51
N THR A 330 13.87 -14.75 0.65
CA THR A 330 13.18 -13.47 0.86
C THR A 330 14.08 -12.60 1.72
N THR A 331 14.27 -11.33 1.34
CA THR A 331 15.32 -10.46 1.91
C THR A 331 14.85 -9.56 3.05
N TYR A 332 13.56 -9.60 3.42
CA TYR A 332 12.99 -8.79 4.50
C TYR A 332 11.71 -9.41 5.07
N GLN A 333 11.23 -8.86 6.19
CA GLN A 333 10.25 -9.57 7.04
C GLN A 333 8.82 -9.66 6.52
N TYR A 334 8.36 -8.77 5.63
CA TYR A 334 6.92 -8.63 5.35
C TYR A 334 6.34 -9.63 4.33
N PRO A 335 7.04 -10.08 3.28
CA PRO A 335 6.45 -10.99 2.30
C PRO A 335 6.14 -12.36 2.91
N PRO A 336 5.01 -12.97 2.54
CA PRO A 336 4.77 -14.37 2.87
C PRO A 336 5.75 -15.28 2.10
N ARG A 337 6.30 -16.29 2.75
CA ARG A 337 7.28 -17.22 2.16
C ARG A 337 6.53 -18.29 1.38
N ARG A 338 6.69 -18.25 0.05
CA ARG A 338 6.09 -19.16 -0.93
C ARG A 338 7.18 -19.53 -1.93
N TYR A 339 7.73 -20.73 -1.81
CA TYR A 339 8.77 -21.21 -2.73
C TYR A 339 8.30 -22.43 -3.49
N THR A 340 8.61 -22.50 -4.78
CA THR A 340 8.40 -23.69 -5.60
C THR A 340 9.53 -24.67 -5.36
N VAL A 341 9.20 -25.90 -5.00
CA VAL A 341 10.16 -27.00 -4.86
C VAL A 341 9.98 -27.95 -6.03
N PRO A 342 10.95 -28.02 -6.96
CA PRO A 342 10.89 -28.93 -8.09
C PRO A 342 10.65 -30.37 -7.65
N ALA A 343 9.75 -31.08 -8.34
CA ALA A 343 9.45 -32.49 -8.06
C ALA A 343 10.72 -33.37 -8.12
N SER A 344 11.65 -33.03 -9.01
CA SER A 344 12.93 -33.71 -9.21
C SER A 344 13.86 -33.63 -8.00
N LEU A 345 13.67 -32.65 -7.10
CA LEU A 345 14.44 -32.56 -5.85
C LEU A 345 13.87 -33.46 -4.75
N LEU A 346 12.64 -33.94 -4.89
CA LEU A 346 11.91 -34.67 -3.86
C LEU A 346 11.82 -36.16 -4.17
N HIS A 347 11.92 -36.99 -3.14
CA HIS A 347 11.83 -38.44 -3.28
C HIS A 347 10.91 -39.05 -2.23
N LYS A 348 10.47 -40.29 -2.47
CA LYS A 348 9.74 -41.07 -1.46
C LYS A 348 10.63 -41.26 -0.23
N GLY A 349 10.06 -41.11 0.95
CA GLY A 349 10.79 -41.20 2.21
C GLY A 349 11.31 -39.84 2.69
N LYS A 350 12.47 -39.86 3.34
CA LYS A 350 13.04 -38.71 4.05
C LYS A 350 13.56 -37.65 3.08
N ASN A 351 13.10 -36.41 3.20
CA ASN A 351 13.65 -35.24 2.53
C ASN A 351 14.09 -34.22 3.58
N GLN A 352 15.24 -33.59 3.38
CA GLN A 352 15.80 -32.63 4.32
C GLN A 352 15.47 -31.21 3.88
N ILE A 353 14.95 -30.40 4.80
CA ILE A 353 14.79 -28.96 4.62
C ILE A 353 15.77 -28.26 5.56
N ALA A 354 16.52 -27.30 5.02
CA ALA A 354 17.36 -26.39 5.79
C ALA A 354 16.94 -24.95 5.50
N ILE A 355 16.87 -24.13 6.55
CA ILE A 355 16.50 -22.72 6.46
C ILE A 355 17.61 -21.92 7.13
N ARG A 356 18.19 -20.99 6.40
CA ARG A 356 19.11 -19.99 6.91
C ARG A 356 18.30 -18.72 7.18
N VAL A 357 18.26 -18.26 8.42
CA VAL A 357 17.58 -17.02 8.81
C VAL A 357 18.62 -15.97 9.14
N VAL A 358 18.48 -14.79 8.52
CA VAL A 358 19.30 -13.62 8.81
C VAL A 358 18.44 -12.61 9.58
N SER A 359 18.95 -12.17 10.73
CA SER A 359 18.35 -11.10 11.54
C SER A 359 19.23 -9.87 11.48
N ASN A 360 18.66 -8.73 11.09
CA ASN A 360 19.42 -7.47 11.03
C ASN A 360 19.47 -6.78 12.39
N SER A 361 18.43 -6.98 13.21
CA SER A 361 18.31 -6.54 14.60
C SER A 361 17.05 -7.14 15.25
N GLY A 362 16.92 -7.02 16.57
CA GLY A 362 15.65 -7.29 17.25
C GLY A 362 15.23 -8.75 17.34
N GLU A 363 13.92 -8.96 17.44
CA GLU A 363 13.31 -10.30 17.46
C GLU A 363 13.43 -10.95 16.08
N THR A 364 13.75 -12.25 16.05
CA THR A 364 13.85 -13.04 14.83
C THR A 364 13.06 -14.34 14.98
N GLY A 365 12.52 -14.87 13.89
CA GLY A 365 11.83 -16.15 13.90
C GLY A 365 10.59 -16.19 13.03
N PHE A 366 9.72 -17.13 13.34
CA PHE A 366 8.60 -17.51 12.49
C PHE A 366 7.30 -17.07 13.16
N VAL A 367 6.51 -16.32 12.40
CA VAL A 367 5.32 -15.64 12.90
C VAL A 367 4.16 -16.63 13.05
N ALA A 368 3.61 -16.73 14.26
CA ALA A 368 2.47 -17.62 14.55
C ALA A 368 1.22 -17.28 13.70
N ASP A 369 0.27 -18.21 13.64
CA ASP A 369 -1.00 -18.10 12.88
C ASP A 369 -0.81 -17.84 11.38
N LYS A 370 0.27 -18.35 10.81
CA LYS A 370 0.53 -18.42 9.36
C LYS A 370 0.63 -19.88 8.91
N SER A 371 0.53 -20.12 7.60
CA SER A 371 0.59 -21.47 7.03
C SER A 371 2.03 -21.99 6.89
N TYR A 372 2.29 -23.20 7.39
CA TYR A 372 3.59 -23.87 7.37
C TYR A 372 3.47 -25.31 6.85
N TYR A 373 3.76 -25.53 5.56
CA TYR A 373 3.66 -26.85 4.94
C TYR A 373 4.55 -27.02 3.70
N LEU A 374 4.86 -28.26 3.35
CA LEU A 374 5.33 -28.66 2.02
C LEU A 374 4.23 -29.46 1.33
N GLY A 375 3.77 -29.03 0.16
CA GLY A 375 2.71 -29.74 -0.54
C GLY A 375 1.94 -28.93 -1.56
N ASN A 376 0.78 -29.45 -1.93
CA ASN A 376 -0.20 -28.81 -2.79
C ASN A 376 -1.60 -28.95 -2.17
N ASP A 377 -2.66 -28.74 -2.94
CA ASP A 377 -4.04 -28.86 -2.43
C ASP A 377 -4.47 -30.30 -2.13
N ASP A 378 -3.84 -31.29 -2.78
CA ASP A 378 -4.18 -32.71 -2.60
C ASP A 378 -3.47 -33.35 -1.39
N ALA A 379 -2.24 -32.89 -1.09
CA ALA A 379 -1.43 -33.46 -0.02
C ALA A 379 -0.47 -32.41 0.56
N ARG A 380 -0.53 -32.24 1.89
CA ARG A 380 0.34 -31.32 2.65
C ARG A 380 1.03 -32.06 3.78
N VAL A 381 2.33 -31.84 3.91
CA VAL A 381 3.11 -32.22 5.09
C VAL A 381 3.30 -30.99 5.96
N SER A 382 2.84 -31.05 7.21
CA SER A 382 3.02 -29.94 8.15
C SER A 382 4.50 -29.68 8.44
N LEU A 383 4.86 -28.40 8.51
CA LEU A 383 6.16 -27.91 8.94
C LEU A 383 6.14 -27.32 10.36
N THR A 384 5.02 -27.45 11.08
CA THR A 384 4.91 -27.07 12.50
C THR A 384 5.46 -28.15 13.44
N GLY A 385 5.82 -27.77 14.66
CA GLY A 385 6.45 -28.64 15.66
C GLY A 385 7.98 -28.53 15.65
N ASP A 386 8.66 -29.58 16.09
CA ASP A 386 10.09 -29.52 16.40
C ASP A 386 10.99 -29.39 15.16
N TRP A 387 11.93 -28.45 15.23
CA TRP A 387 13.04 -28.27 14.31
C TRP A 387 14.35 -28.28 15.07
N LYS A 388 15.41 -28.81 14.43
CA LYS A 388 16.77 -28.61 14.92
C LYS A 388 17.20 -27.20 14.55
N PHE A 389 17.85 -26.48 15.47
CA PHE A 389 18.40 -25.17 15.17
C PHE A 389 19.77 -24.94 15.81
N LYS A 390 20.54 -24.02 15.21
CA LYS A 390 21.84 -23.59 15.72
C LYS A 390 22.18 -22.18 15.23
N ILE A 391 22.74 -21.36 16.11
CA ILE A 391 23.28 -20.05 15.74
C ILE A 391 24.60 -20.26 15.01
N ALA A 392 24.72 -19.69 13.82
CA ALA A 392 25.92 -19.77 13.00
C ALA A 392 26.88 -18.60 13.21
N ALA A 393 26.33 -17.40 13.45
CA ALA A 393 27.08 -16.18 13.66
C ALA A 393 26.25 -15.16 14.46
N GLU A 394 26.91 -14.34 15.27
CA GLU A 394 26.34 -13.16 15.91
C GLU A 394 27.16 -11.93 15.50
N THR A 395 26.49 -10.79 15.31
CA THR A 395 27.10 -9.53 14.92
C THR A 395 26.38 -8.37 15.61
N LYS A 396 26.89 -7.14 15.41
CA LYS A 396 26.21 -5.93 15.86
C LYS A 396 24.99 -5.65 14.97
N PRO A 397 23.90 -5.08 15.51
CA PRO A 397 22.76 -4.62 14.71
C PRO A 397 23.18 -3.77 13.52
N LEU A 398 22.57 -4.04 12.37
CA LEU A 398 22.74 -3.23 11.18
C LEU A 398 22.05 -1.87 11.41
N ALA A 399 22.81 -0.78 11.30
CA ALA A 399 22.21 0.55 11.39
C ALA A 399 21.20 0.76 10.24
N PRO A 400 20.05 1.40 10.52
CA PRO A 400 18.97 1.56 9.54
C PRO A 400 19.46 2.31 8.29
N GLN A 401 18.85 2.00 7.16
CA GLN A 401 19.06 2.74 5.91
C GLN A 401 18.28 4.05 5.94
N THR A 402 18.86 5.08 5.32
CA THR A 402 18.14 6.29 4.94
C THR A 402 17.40 6.03 3.64
N PHE A 403 16.08 6.05 3.68
CA PHE A 403 15.26 5.95 2.48
C PHE A 403 15.09 7.36 1.90
N VAL A 404 15.96 7.72 0.95
CA VAL A 404 15.93 9.02 0.26
C VAL A 404 14.53 9.28 -0.33
N ARG A 405 13.93 8.28 -0.99
CA ARG A 405 12.58 8.38 -1.56
C ARG A 405 11.43 8.66 -0.57
N TRP A 406 11.66 8.52 0.75
CA TRP A 406 10.65 8.81 1.78
C TRP A 406 10.74 10.23 2.32
N GLN A 407 11.74 11.00 1.87
CA GLN A 407 11.93 12.35 2.37
C GLN A 407 10.82 13.28 1.88
N PRO A 408 10.50 14.33 2.64
CA PRO A 408 9.41 15.24 2.31
C PRO A 408 9.48 15.78 0.88
N MET A 409 8.33 16.06 0.27
CA MET A 409 8.16 16.66 -1.07
C MET A 409 8.48 15.78 -2.28
N GLY A 410 9.42 14.83 -2.14
CA GLY A 410 9.96 14.07 -3.27
C GLY A 410 8.90 13.34 -4.11
N LEU A 411 8.00 12.60 -3.46
CA LEU A 411 6.98 11.79 -4.14
C LEU A 411 5.82 12.64 -4.68
N PHE A 412 5.48 13.75 -4.03
CA PHE A 412 4.56 14.71 -4.62
C PHE A 412 5.08 15.16 -5.99
N ASN A 413 6.31 15.65 -6.02
CA ASN A 413 6.91 16.18 -7.24
C ASN A 413 7.08 15.12 -8.34
N GLY A 414 7.42 13.88 -7.99
CA GLY A 414 7.67 12.81 -8.96
C GLY A 414 6.46 11.98 -9.37
N MET A 415 5.47 11.80 -8.47
CA MET A 415 4.36 10.86 -8.67
C MET A 415 2.99 11.54 -8.74
N ILE A 416 2.77 12.66 -8.04
CA ILE A 416 1.47 13.35 -8.01
C ILE A 416 1.43 14.51 -9.01
N ALA A 417 2.46 15.34 -9.02
CA ALA A 417 2.52 16.55 -9.83
C ALA A 417 2.30 16.31 -11.34
N PRO A 418 2.85 15.24 -11.97
CA PRO A 418 2.58 14.99 -13.38
C PRO A 418 1.12 14.64 -13.69
N ALA A 419 0.36 14.09 -12.73
CA ALA A 419 -1.07 13.82 -12.94
C ALA A 419 -1.96 15.06 -12.77
N LEU A 420 -1.41 16.19 -12.29
CA LEU A 420 -2.17 17.42 -12.15
C LEU A 420 -2.68 17.89 -13.51
N GLY A 421 -3.96 18.26 -13.56
CA GLY A 421 -4.63 18.64 -14.80
C GLY A 421 -5.19 17.46 -15.60
N PHE A 422 -4.86 16.21 -15.29
CA PHE A 422 -5.62 15.06 -15.80
C PHE A 422 -6.90 14.90 -14.96
N PRO A 423 -8.11 15.05 -15.54
CA PRO A 423 -9.29 15.14 -14.70
C PRO A 423 -9.63 13.83 -13.98
N ILE A 424 -10.03 13.95 -12.71
CA ILE A 424 -10.42 12.83 -11.85
C ILE A 424 -11.81 13.02 -11.22
N LYS A 425 -12.47 11.92 -10.88
CA LYS A 425 -13.70 11.83 -10.09
C LYS A 425 -13.45 12.00 -8.60
N GLY A 426 -12.32 11.51 -8.09
CA GLY A 426 -11.95 11.55 -6.67
C GLY A 426 -10.65 10.82 -6.37
N ALA A 427 -10.26 10.79 -5.09
CA ALA A 427 -9.02 10.18 -4.62
C ALA A 427 -9.25 9.16 -3.49
N LEU A 428 -8.46 8.09 -3.49
CA LEU A 428 -8.36 7.07 -2.45
C LEU A 428 -6.99 7.21 -1.78
N TRP A 429 -6.98 7.28 -0.45
CA TRP A 429 -5.77 7.45 0.34
C TRP A 429 -5.66 6.36 1.40
N TYR A 430 -4.62 5.53 1.31
CA TYR A 430 -4.35 4.51 2.32
C TYR A 430 -2.90 4.61 2.82
N GLN A 431 -2.74 5.36 3.90
CA GLN A 431 -1.46 5.66 4.51
C GLN A 431 -1.63 6.01 5.99
N GLY A 432 -0.59 5.77 6.78
CA GLY A 432 -0.47 6.28 8.15
C GLY A 432 0.54 5.49 8.97
N GLU A 433 0.86 4.26 8.57
CA GLU A 433 1.75 3.37 9.33
C GLU A 433 3.16 3.98 9.47
N SER A 434 3.66 4.64 8.43
CA SER A 434 4.97 5.32 8.48
C SER A 434 4.98 6.60 9.33
N ASN A 435 3.82 7.08 9.78
CA ASN A 435 3.71 8.21 10.70
C ASN A 435 3.40 7.75 12.13
N THR A 436 3.30 6.44 12.43
CA THR A 436 3.03 6.00 13.80
C THR A 436 4.24 6.14 14.74
N SER A 437 5.45 6.34 14.24
CA SER A 437 6.60 6.67 15.11
C SER A 437 6.50 8.08 15.69
N ASP A 438 5.83 9.00 14.98
CA ASP A 438 5.48 10.33 15.44
C ASP A 438 4.07 10.71 14.95
N PRO A 439 3.02 10.38 15.72
CA PRO A 439 1.64 10.64 15.33
C PRO A 439 1.27 12.12 15.39
N THR A 440 2.19 12.99 15.83
CA THR A 440 1.95 14.41 16.07
C THR A 440 1.51 15.11 14.79
N ARG A 441 0.40 15.87 14.89
CA ARG A 441 -0.16 16.69 13.81
C ARG A 441 -0.49 15.93 12.51
N TYR A 442 -0.69 14.60 12.56
CA TYR A 442 -1.03 13.81 11.37
C TYR A 442 -2.30 14.34 10.67
N LYS A 443 -3.37 14.64 11.42
CA LYS A 443 -4.61 15.21 10.85
C LYS A 443 -4.35 16.53 10.14
N GLU A 444 -3.54 17.41 10.72
CA GLU A 444 -3.21 18.70 10.13
C GLU A 444 -2.46 18.52 8.81
N LYS A 445 -1.45 17.63 8.79
CA LYS A 445 -0.71 17.29 7.55
C LYS A 445 -1.66 16.73 6.48
N LEU A 446 -2.56 15.83 6.88
CA LEU A 446 -3.55 15.24 5.97
C LEU A 446 -4.52 16.27 5.41
N ALA A 447 -5.07 17.14 6.25
CA ALA A 447 -5.95 18.23 5.82
C ALA A 447 -5.23 19.20 4.87
N THR A 448 -3.98 19.57 5.18
CA THR A 448 -3.16 20.41 4.30
C THR A 448 -2.88 19.74 2.96
N MET A 449 -2.54 18.44 2.95
CA MET A 449 -2.30 17.68 1.72
C MET A 449 -3.56 17.59 0.85
N ILE A 450 -4.72 17.28 1.44
CA ILE A 450 -6.00 17.19 0.71
C ILE A 450 -6.32 18.54 0.05
N GLY A 451 -6.21 19.64 0.81
CA GLY A 451 -6.45 20.99 0.29
C GLY A 451 -5.47 21.37 -0.84
N ASP A 452 -4.20 21.00 -0.69
CA ASP A 452 -3.17 21.25 -1.70
C ASP A 452 -3.42 20.48 -2.99
N TRP A 453 -3.80 19.20 -2.90
CA TRP A 453 -4.14 18.39 -4.07
C TRP A 453 -5.39 18.93 -4.77
N ARG A 454 -6.45 19.26 -4.03
CA ARG A 454 -7.65 19.89 -4.60
C ARG A 454 -7.33 21.20 -5.33
N ALA A 455 -6.47 22.02 -4.75
CA ALA A 455 -6.00 23.25 -5.38
C ALA A 455 -5.14 22.97 -6.63
N GLY A 456 -4.32 21.92 -6.62
CA GLY A 456 -3.49 21.52 -7.77
C GLY A 456 -4.31 20.99 -8.95
N TRP A 457 -5.38 20.23 -8.69
CA TRP A 457 -6.29 19.76 -9.73
C TRP A 457 -7.27 20.84 -10.22
N ASP A 458 -7.60 21.82 -9.37
CA ASP A 458 -8.55 22.90 -9.65
C ASP A 458 -9.94 22.39 -10.09
N GLN A 459 -10.44 21.35 -9.39
CA GLN A 459 -11.74 20.73 -9.67
C GLN A 459 -12.72 20.82 -8.49
N GLY A 460 -12.53 21.84 -7.64
CA GLY A 460 -13.28 22.00 -6.40
C GLY A 460 -13.02 20.88 -5.40
N ASP A 461 -14.00 20.63 -4.53
CA ASP A 461 -13.90 19.63 -3.46
C ASP A 461 -14.26 18.24 -3.95
N PHE A 462 -13.46 17.63 -4.84
CA PHE A 462 -13.71 16.24 -5.23
C PHE A 462 -13.65 15.29 -4.01
N PRO A 463 -14.41 14.17 -4.04
CA PRO A 463 -14.41 13.17 -2.97
C PRO A 463 -13.01 12.66 -2.62
N PHE A 464 -12.67 12.69 -1.33
CA PHE A 464 -11.40 12.17 -0.81
C PHE A 464 -11.67 11.06 0.21
N LEU A 465 -11.29 9.82 -0.10
CA LEU A 465 -11.64 8.64 0.70
C LEU A 465 -10.39 8.14 1.46
N VAL A 466 -10.35 8.38 2.76
CA VAL A 466 -9.23 8.04 3.65
C VAL A 466 -9.47 6.69 4.30
N VAL A 467 -8.59 5.72 4.06
CA VAL A 467 -8.64 4.40 4.71
C VAL A 467 -7.94 4.46 6.07
N GLN A 468 -8.64 4.03 7.11
CA GLN A 468 -8.08 3.95 8.45
C GLN A 468 -7.00 2.87 8.54
N LEU A 469 -6.08 3.02 9.49
CA LEU A 469 -5.17 1.94 9.86
C LEU A 469 -5.97 0.75 10.42
N THR A 470 -5.72 -0.43 9.86
CA THR A 470 -6.33 -1.68 10.33
C THR A 470 -5.80 -2.07 11.71
N ASN A 471 -6.35 -3.13 12.32
CA ASN A 471 -5.72 -3.77 13.46
C ASN A 471 -4.37 -4.39 13.07
N PHE A 472 -3.34 -4.18 13.90
CA PHE A 472 -2.02 -4.78 13.75
C PHE A 472 -1.33 -4.90 15.12
N MET A 473 -0.38 -5.83 15.25
CA MET A 473 0.35 -6.17 16.48
C MET A 473 -0.44 -6.95 17.53
N GLN A 474 0.26 -7.41 18.57
CA GLN A 474 -0.34 -8.12 19.69
C GLN A 474 -1.36 -7.25 20.42
N ARG A 475 -2.49 -7.87 20.78
CA ARG A 475 -3.49 -7.20 21.61
C ARG A 475 -2.92 -6.95 23.00
N ARG A 476 -3.05 -5.72 23.50
CA ARG A 476 -2.65 -5.36 24.86
C ARG A 476 -3.68 -5.90 25.86
N PRO A 477 -3.25 -6.48 27.00
CA PRO A 477 -4.18 -6.99 28.02
C PRO A 477 -4.95 -5.88 28.74
N LEU A 478 -4.39 -4.67 28.80
CA LEU A 478 -5.01 -3.49 29.39
C LEU A 478 -5.25 -2.41 28.34
N PRO A 479 -6.27 -1.55 28.51
CA PRO A 479 -6.49 -0.41 27.61
C PRO A 479 -5.25 0.48 27.65
N THR A 480 -4.57 0.61 26.51
CA THR A 480 -3.29 1.32 26.41
C THR A 480 -3.39 2.35 25.31
N ASP A 481 -2.88 3.56 25.57
CA ASP A 481 -2.73 4.55 24.53
C ASP A 481 -1.52 4.22 23.65
N THR A 482 -1.71 4.22 22.33
CA THR A 482 -0.65 3.84 21.39
C THR A 482 -0.60 4.83 20.23
N PRO A 483 0.58 5.07 19.65
CA PRO A 483 0.71 5.94 18.49
C PRO A 483 -0.15 5.48 17.30
N TRP A 484 -0.31 4.17 17.12
CA TRP A 484 -1.19 3.59 16.11
C TRP A 484 -2.64 4.02 16.30
N ALA A 485 -3.15 3.97 17.54
CA ALA A 485 -4.48 4.46 17.87
C ALA A 485 -4.62 5.97 17.68
N GLN A 486 -3.58 6.75 17.99
CA GLN A 486 -3.57 8.21 17.82
C GLN A 486 -3.61 8.62 16.34
N VAL A 487 -2.88 7.95 15.43
CA VAL A 487 -3.02 8.16 13.99
C VAL A 487 -4.43 7.77 13.52
N ARG A 488 -4.94 6.62 13.97
CA ARG A 488 -6.27 6.15 13.59
C ARG A 488 -7.37 7.13 14.02
N GLU A 489 -7.31 7.67 15.24
CA GLU A 489 -8.25 8.70 15.70
C GLU A 489 -8.21 9.95 14.80
N GLN A 490 -7.01 10.37 14.40
CA GLN A 490 -6.84 11.50 13.48
C GLN A 490 -7.41 11.22 12.08
N GLN A 491 -7.33 9.98 11.60
CA GLN A 491 -7.99 9.54 10.36
C GLN A 491 -9.52 9.49 10.48
N VAL A 492 -10.09 9.31 11.67
CA VAL A 492 -11.55 9.43 11.88
C VAL A 492 -11.96 10.89 11.73
N LYS A 493 -11.29 11.77 12.49
CA LYS A 493 -11.61 13.21 12.58
C LYS A 493 -11.48 13.96 11.25
N ILE A 494 -10.70 13.46 10.29
CA ILE A 494 -10.55 14.12 8.99
C ILE A 494 -11.89 14.27 8.24
N ALA A 495 -12.79 13.27 8.35
CA ALA A 495 -14.08 13.30 7.68
C ALA A 495 -15.09 14.25 8.33
N GLU A 496 -14.85 14.62 9.59
CA GLU A 496 -15.68 15.57 10.34
C GLU A 496 -15.31 17.03 10.01
N GLU A 497 -14.04 17.27 9.65
CA GLU A 497 -13.48 18.62 9.52
C GLU A 497 -13.21 19.05 8.06
N VAL A 498 -13.03 18.09 7.15
CA VAL A 498 -12.70 18.38 5.74
C VAL A 498 -13.88 17.99 4.85
N ALA A 499 -14.45 18.97 4.15
CA ALA A 499 -15.61 18.78 3.28
C ALA A 499 -15.36 17.70 2.21
N ASN A 500 -16.41 16.99 1.83
CA ASN A 500 -16.40 15.90 0.85
C ASN A 500 -15.28 14.87 1.07
N THR A 501 -15.05 14.51 2.35
CA THR A 501 -14.04 13.54 2.77
C THR A 501 -14.72 12.43 3.57
N ALA A 502 -14.35 11.18 3.31
CA ALA A 502 -14.82 10.03 4.07
C ALA A 502 -13.66 9.34 4.79
N SER A 503 -13.94 8.79 5.97
CA SER A 503 -13.03 7.92 6.71
C SER A 503 -13.56 6.50 6.69
N ILE A 504 -12.77 5.56 6.17
CA ILE A 504 -13.18 4.17 5.93
C ILE A 504 -12.64 3.29 7.05
N VAL A 505 -13.54 2.78 7.88
CA VAL A 505 -13.20 1.88 8.99
C VAL A 505 -12.77 0.53 8.43
N THR A 506 -11.58 0.07 8.84
CA THR A 506 -10.98 -1.23 8.42
C THR A 506 -10.41 -2.01 9.60
N LEU A 507 -10.65 -1.52 10.82
CA LEU A 507 -10.13 -2.05 12.06
C LEU A 507 -10.37 -3.56 12.23
N ASP A 508 -11.58 -4.01 11.90
CA ASP A 508 -12.08 -5.38 12.05
C ASP A 508 -11.50 -6.40 11.05
N ILE A 509 -10.87 -5.93 9.97
CA ILE A 509 -10.33 -6.77 8.89
C ILE A 509 -8.79 -6.77 8.84
N GLY A 510 -8.15 -6.27 9.89
CA GLY A 510 -6.70 -6.34 10.11
C GLY A 510 -6.22 -7.70 10.61
N GLU A 511 -4.91 -7.90 10.61
CA GLU A 511 -4.25 -9.10 11.12
C GLU A 511 -3.24 -8.70 12.21
N TRP A 512 -3.29 -9.35 13.36
CA TRP A 512 -2.35 -9.05 14.46
C TRP A 512 -0.89 -9.28 14.07
N ASN A 513 -0.67 -10.23 13.16
CA ASN A 513 0.63 -10.76 12.79
C ASN A 513 1.12 -10.29 11.41
N ASP A 514 0.38 -9.41 10.75
CA ASP A 514 0.70 -8.90 9.41
C ASP A 514 0.24 -7.46 9.24
N ILE A 515 1.18 -6.58 8.93
CA ILE A 515 0.89 -5.17 8.65
C ILE A 515 0.14 -5.00 7.32
N HIS A 516 0.18 -6.04 6.47
CA HIS A 516 -0.43 -6.08 5.15
C HIS A 516 -1.60 -7.08 5.13
N PRO A 517 -2.75 -6.76 5.74
CA PRO A 517 -3.84 -7.72 5.87
C PRO A 517 -4.36 -8.18 4.51
N VAL A 518 -4.71 -9.46 4.43
CA VAL A 518 -5.08 -10.12 3.17
C VAL A 518 -6.45 -9.66 2.67
N ASN A 519 -7.37 -9.24 3.55
CA ASN A 519 -8.76 -8.90 3.19
C ASN A 519 -8.91 -7.53 2.51
N LYS A 520 -8.26 -7.36 1.35
CA LYS A 520 -8.32 -6.15 0.52
C LYS A 520 -9.67 -5.96 -0.16
N ALA A 521 -10.40 -7.06 -0.39
CA ALA A 521 -11.73 -7.03 -0.98
C ALA A 521 -12.73 -6.22 -0.15
N THR A 522 -12.67 -6.36 1.18
CA THR A 522 -13.56 -5.60 2.07
C THR A 522 -13.17 -4.13 2.13
N VAL A 523 -11.87 -3.80 2.09
CA VAL A 523 -11.40 -2.40 1.99
C VAL A 523 -11.94 -1.74 0.74
N GLY A 524 -11.77 -2.38 -0.43
CA GLY A 524 -12.28 -1.86 -1.71
C GLY A 524 -13.81 -1.70 -1.72
N LYS A 525 -14.55 -2.65 -1.13
CA LYS A 525 -16.01 -2.55 -0.98
C LYS A 525 -16.44 -1.36 -0.12
N ARG A 526 -15.78 -1.12 1.02
CA ARG A 526 -16.15 0.01 1.91
C ARG A 526 -15.78 1.36 1.30
N LEU A 527 -14.66 1.43 0.55
CA LEU A 527 -14.34 2.60 -0.27
C LEU A 527 -15.43 2.86 -1.31
N ALA A 528 -15.94 1.82 -1.96
CA ALA A 528 -16.98 1.95 -2.97
C ALA A 528 -18.31 2.44 -2.39
N LEU A 529 -18.73 1.98 -1.20
CA LEU A 529 -19.91 2.50 -0.50
C LEU A 529 -19.79 4.02 -0.24
N ALA A 530 -18.61 4.47 0.20
CA ALA A 530 -18.36 5.89 0.42
C ALA A 530 -18.36 6.68 -0.89
N ALA A 531 -17.81 6.14 -1.97
CA ALA A 531 -17.88 6.78 -3.29
C ALA A 531 -19.32 6.84 -3.82
N GLU A 532 -20.11 5.77 -3.69
CA GLU A 532 -21.55 5.75 -4.05
C GLU A 532 -22.31 6.88 -3.34
N ASN A 533 -22.03 7.10 -2.07
CA ASN A 533 -22.60 8.21 -1.31
C ASN A 533 -22.07 9.59 -1.78
N LEU A 534 -20.75 9.82 -1.73
CA LEU A 534 -20.15 11.14 -1.93
C LEU A 534 -20.04 11.57 -3.40
N ALA A 535 -19.71 10.64 -4.30
CA ALA A 535 -19.42 10.91 -5.72
C ALA A 535 -20.62 10.68 -6.65
N TYR A 536 -21.55 9.81 -6.25
CA TYR A 536 -22.73 9.43 -7.04
C TYR A 536 -24.05 9.79 -6.36
N ALA A 537 -24.01 10.45 -5.19
CA ALA A 537 -25.17 10.93 -4.45
C ALA A 537 -26.23 9.84 -4.18
N ARG A 538 -25.79 8.60 -3.97
CA ARG A 538 -26.67 7.49 -3.58
C ARG A 538 -26.97 7.58 -2.09
N ASN A 539 -28.22 7.35 -1.72
CA ASN A 539 -28.62 7.25 -0.32
C ASN A 539 -28.25 5.86 0.23
N ILE A 540 -26.95 5.64 0.44
CA ILE A 540 -26.36 4.39 0.95
C ILE A 540 -25.46 4.73 2.13
N ASP A 541 -25.59 3.96 3.19
CA ASP A 541 -24.71 4.07 4.36
C ASP A 541 -23.35 3.44 4.09
N TYR A 542 -22.30 4.18 4.42
CA TYR A 542 -20.92 3.72 4.36
C TYR A 542 -20.22 3.75 5.74
N GLN A 543 -20.90 4.30 6.74
CA GLN A 543 -20.44 4.40 8.12
C GLN A 543 -21.23 3.41 8.98
N GLY A 544 -20.56 2.80 9.95
CA GLY A 544 -21.24 2.09 11.04
C GLY A 544 -21.75 3.06 12.11
N PRO A 545 -22.07 2.57 13.32
CA PRO A 545 -22.64 3.39 14.39
C PRO A 545 -21.80 4.64 14.72
N VAL A 546 -22.47 5.80 14.73
CA VAL A 546 -21.88 7.10 15.04
C VAL A 546 -22.30 7.55 16.44
N LEU A 547 -21.34 7.83 17.31
CA LEU A 547 -21.58 8.35 18.66
C LEU A 547 -22.08 9.79 18.60
N LEU A 548 -23.21 10.08 19.25
CA LEU A 548 -23.76 11.43 19.35
C LEU A 548 -23.42 12.11 20.68
N ASN A 549 -23.55 11.39 21.79
CA ASN A 549 -23.35 11.96 23.13
C ASN A 549 -22.92 10.89 24.14
N VAL A 550 -22.19 11.34 25.16
CA VAL A 550 -21.82 10.56 26.36
C VAL A 550 -22.37 11.28 27.58
N SER A 551 -23.23 10.60 28.34
CA SER A 551 -23.76 11.09 29.61
C SER A 551 -23.43 10.14 30.75
N ARG A 552 -23.53 10.62 31.99
CA ARG A 552 -23.35 9.79 33.19
C ARG A 552 -24.68 9.59 33.89
N ASP A 553 -25.03 8.34 34.15
CA ASP A 553 -26.11 7.95 35.04
C ASP A 553 -25.53 7.19 36.24
N GLN A 554 -25.47 7.87 37.39
CA GLN A 554 -24.83 7.36 38.61
C GLN A 554 -23.38 6.87 38.37
N GLN A 555 -23.15 5.56 38.47
CA GLN A 555 -21.86 4.90 38.30
C GLN A 555 -21.65 4.34 36.88
N LYS A 556 -22.49 4.76 35.92
CA LYS A 556 -22.48 4.27 34.53
C LYS A 556 -22.30 5.40 33.54
N LEU A 557 -21.64 5.12 32.42
CA LEU A 557 -21.74 5.96 31.22
C LEU A 557 -22.83 5.43 30.31
N VAL A 558 -23.61 6.32 29.73
CA VAL A 558 -24.62 6.04 28.73
C VAL A 558 -24.23 6.77 27.45
N LEU A 559 -23.92 5.99 26.43
CA LEU A 559 -23.56 6.44 25.09
C LEU A 559 -24.79 6.35 24.20
N GLN A 560 -25.12 7.45 23.54
CA GLN A 560 -26.22 7.54 22.57
C GLN A 560 -25.65 7.55 21.15
N PHE A 561 -26.17 6.67 20.29
CA PHE A 561 -25.79 6.59 18.88
C PHE A 561 -26.90 7.13 17.97
N ALA A 562 -26.52 7.52 16.75
CA ALA A 562 -27.43 8.07 15.75
C ALA A 562 -28.48 7.05 15.27
N GLU A 563 -29.70 7.53 15.02
CA GLU A 563 -30.85 6.68 14.62
C GLU A 563 -30.72 6.09 13.21
N GLN A 564 -29.88 6.70 12.37
CA GLN A 564 -29.69 6.31 10.98
C GLN A 564 -29.01 4.94 10.78
N HIS A 565 -28.60 4.25 11.87
CA HIS A 565 -27.99 2.91 11.82
C HIS A 565 -28.60 1.89 12.82
N PRO A 566 -29.88 1.48 12.71
CA PRO A 566 -30.52 0.59 13.68
C PRO A 566 -30.48 -0.90 13.28
N PRO A 567 -30.56 -1.84 14.25
CA PRO A 567 -30.12 -1.74 15.65
C PRO A 567 -28.59 -1.89 15.82
N LEU A 568 -28.06 -1.43 16.95
CA LEU A 568 -26.67 -1.71 17.34
C LEU A 568 -26.47 -3.21 17.59
N ILE A 569 -25.38 -3.75 17.06
CA ILE A 569 -24.96 -5.14 17.29
C ILE A 569 -23.67 -5.16 18.09
N LEU A 570 -23.72 -5.80 19.26
CA LEU A 570 -22.52 -6.22 19.97
C LEU A 570 -22.06 -7.56 19.41
N THR A 571 -20.91 -7.57 18.75
CA THR A 571 -20.38 -8.78 18.08
C THR A 571 -19.64 -9.71 19.05
N ARG A 572 -19.46 -9.28 20.31
CA ARG A 572 -18.78 -10.05 21.35
C ARG A 572 -19.27 -9.72 22.75
N ASP A 573 -19.25 -10.71 23.62
CA ASP A 573 -19.67 -10.62 25.02
C ASP A 573 -18.57 -10.09 25.97
N ASP A 574 -17.31 -10.02 25.51
CA ASP A 574 -16.12 -9.68 26.30
C ASP A 574 -15.75 -8.18 26.19
N ASN A 575 -16.46 -7.30 26.91
CA ASN A 575 -16.30 -5.82 26.93
C ASN A 575 -16.47 -5.09 25.58
N SER A 576 -16.56 -5.83 24.47
CA SER A 576 -16.83 -5.31 23.12
C SER A 576 -15.90 -4.16 22.69
N GLY A 577 -14.71 -4.03 23.27
CA GLY A 577 -13.74 -2.97 22.95
C GLY A 577 -13.93 -1.65 23.70
N PHE A 578 -14.80 -1.60 24.70
CA PHE A 578 -15.03 -0.40 25.51
C PHE A 578 -14.16 -0.36 26.76
N ALA A 579 -13.53 0.79 27.00
CA ALA A 579 -12.83 1.10 28.24
C ALA A 579 -13.33 2.43 28.82
N ILE A 580 -13.43 2.51 30.15
CA ILE A 580 -13.82 3.73 30.86
C ILE A 580 -12.77 4.12 31.90
N ALA A 581 -12.71 5.41 32.23
CA ALA A 581 -11.84 5.94 33.27
C ALA A 581 -12.52 7.05 34.08
N GLY A 582 -12.05 7.26 35.32
CA GLY A 582 -12.44 8.39 36.15
C GLY A 582 -11.56 9.62 35.87
N LYS A 583 -11.51 10.57 36.82
CA LYS A 583 -10.66 11.79 36.70
C LYS A 583 -9.16 11.47 36.56
N ASP A 584 -8.73 10.31 37.04
CA ASP A 584 -7.35 9.82 36.98
C ASP A 584 -6.89 9.39 35.57
N LYS A 585 -7.83 9.24 34.62
CA LYS A 585 -7.61 8.72 33.27
C LYS A 585 -6.97 7.32 33.25
N VAL A 586 -7.13 6.53 34.31
CA VAL A 586 -6.72 5.13 34.34
C VAL A 586 -7.84 4.29 33.73
N PHE A 587 -7.66 3.91 32.46
CA PHE A 587 -8.68 3.17 31.72
C PHE A 587 -8.77 1.70 32.13
N ARG A 588 -10.01 1.23 32.30
CA ARG A 588 -10.36 -0.17 32.59
C ARG A 588 -11.36 -0.67 31.56
N TRP A 589 -11.23 -1.92 31.12
CA TRP A 589 -12.23 -2.56 30.24
C TRP A 589 -13.59 -2.56 30.92
N ALA A 590 -14.63 -2.07 30.25
CA ALA A 590 -15.94 -1.89 30.85
C ALA A 590 -16.81 -3.15 30.71
N LYS A 591 -17.73 -3.36 31.66
CA LYS A 591 -18.92 -4.17 31.43
C LYS A 591 -19.86 -3.40 30.51
N VAL A 592 -20.34 -4.05 29.46
CA VAL A 592 -21.16 -3.45 28.41
C VAL A 592 -22.56 -4.03 28.43
N ALA A 593 -23.56 -3.17 28.28
CA ALA A 593 -24.92 -3.54 27.92
C ALA A 593 -25.39 -2.64 26.77
N THR A 594 -26.26 -3.16 25.90
CA THR A 594 -26.86 -2.37 24.82
C THR A 594 -28.38 -2.49 24.84
N ASP A 595 -29.05 -1.41 24.46
CA ASP A 595 -30.49 -1.36 24.22
C ASP A 595 -30.76 -0.46 23.01
N ASN A 596 -31.11 -1.08 21.89
CA ASN A 596 -31.36 -0.44 20.60
C ASN A 596 -30.22 0.49 20.13
N LEU A 597 -30.28 1.79 20.46
CA LEU A 597 -29.32 2.83 20.08
C LEU A 597 -28.43 3.30 21.24
N ARG A 598 -28.51 2.63 22.40
CA ARG A 598 -27.75 2.99 23.60
C ARG A 598 -26.77 1.91 23.97
N VAL A 599 -25.60 2.34 24.45
CA VAL A 599 -24.61 1.50 25.12
C VAL A 599 -24.41 2.01 26.53
N THR A 600 -24.54 1.13 27.52
CA THR A 600 -24.29 1.45 28.94
C THR A 600 -23.02 0.75 29.40
N LEU A 601 -22.12 1.51 30.01
CA LEU A 601 -20.79 1.08 30.44
C LEU A 601 -20.62 1.22 31.95
N SER A 602 -19.99 0.24 32.60
CA SER A 602 -19.70 0.29 34.04
C SER A 602 -18.45 -0.51 34.40
N HIS A 603 -17.81 -0.16 35.52
CA HIS A 603 -16.70 -0.94 36.09
C HIS A 603 -16.66 -0.72 37.61
N PRO A 604 -16.50 -1.77 38.44
CA PRO A 604 -16.53 -1.64 39.90
C PRO A 604 -15.46 -0.69 40.44
N ASP A 605 -14.27 -0.69 39.84
CA ASP A 605 -13.15 0.20 40.25
C ASP A 605 -13.22 1.60 39.63
N VAL A 606 -14.30 1.93 38.90
CA VAL A 606 -14.51 3.26 38.30
C VAL A 606 -15.89 3.79 38.71
N PRO A 607 -16.09 4.15 39.99
CA PRO A 607 -17.40 4.57 40.51
C PRO A 607 -17.87 5.94 39.99
N GLU A 608 -16.94 6.78 39.51
CA GLU A 608 -17.24 8.07 38.88
C GLU A 608 -16.67 8.11 37.46
N PRO A 609 -17.26 7.37 36.50
CA PRO A 609 -16.71 7.33 35.15
C PRO A 609 -16.93 8.68 34.46
N LYS A 610 -15.90 9.12 33.73
CA LYS A 610 -15.86 10.41 33.03
C LYS A 610 -15.39 10.32 31.60
N PHE A 611 -14.52 9.37 31.29
CA PHE A 611 -13.94 9.20 29.97
C PHE A 611 -14.30 7.81 29.45
N VAL A 612 -14.51 7.72 28.13
CA VAL A 612 -14.70 6.47 27.41
C VAL A 612 -13.75 6.41 26.22
N ARG A 613 -13.24 5.22 25.95
CA ARG A 613 -12.56 4.86 24.71
C ARG A 613 -13.23 3.63 24.12
N TYR A 614 -13.52 3.67 22.83
CA TYR A 614 -13.98 2.52 22.06
C TYR A 614 -12.92 2.14 21.03
N ALA A 615 -12.61 0.84 20.99
CA ALA A 615 -11.71 0.23 20.03
C ALA A 615 -10.37 0.97 19.90
N TRP A 616 -9.77 1.30 21.06
CA TRP A 616 -8.53 2.07 21.16
C TRP A 616 -7.32 1.15 21.42
N GLY A 617 -6.28 1.29 20.60
CA GLY A 617 -5.01 0.53 20.69
C GLY A 617 -4.52 0.05 19.31
N ASP A 618 -3.42 -0.70 19.30
CA ASP A 618 -2.85 -1.27 18.05
C ASP A 618 -3.81 -2.29 17.40
N ASN A 619 -4.23 -3.28 18.19
CA ASN A 619 -5.17 -4.36 17.82
C ASN A 619 -6.29 -4.56 18.88
N PRO A 620 -7.17 -3.56 19.06
CA PRO A 620 -8.31 -3.63 19.97
C PRO A 620 -9.37 -4.66 19.53
N VAL A 621 -10.29 -4.96 20.46
CA VAL A 621 -11.56 -5.60 20.13
C VAL A 621 -12.42 -4.61 19.34
N VAL A 622 -13.02 -5.07 18.23
CA VAL A 622 -14.00 -4.32 17.43
C VAL A 622 -15.37 -4.94 17.68
N GLY A 623 -16.04 -4.47 18.73
CA GLY A 623 -17.23 -5.12 19.25
C GLY A 623 -18.55 -4.47 18.87
N LEU A 624 -18.56 -3.30 18.24
CA LEU A 624 -19.76 -2.55 17.89
C LEU A 624 -19.90 -2.40 16.38
N ALA A 625 -21.03 -2.84 15.84
CA ALA A 625 -21.41 -2.68 14.45
C ALA A 625 -22.91 -2.33 14.33
N ASP A 626 -23.34 -1.98 13.13
CA ASP A 626 -24.77 -1.89 12.79
C ASP A 626 -25.30 -3.24 12.28
N SER A 627 -26.58 -3.26 11.88
CA SER A 627 -27.25 -4.43 11.32
C SER A 627 -26.78 -4.82 9.92
N ALA A 628 -26.13 -3.92 9.19
CA ALA A 628 -25.48 -4.20 7.91
C ALA A 628 -24.06 -4.78 8.08
N GLY A 629 -23.54 -4.82 9.31
CA GLY A 629 -22.21 -5.30 9.63
C GLY A 629 -21.11 -4.26 9.41
N LEU A 630 -21.45 -2.97 9.27
CA LEU A 630 -20.47 -1.89 9.25
C LEU A 630 -20.00 -1.59 10.70
N PRO A 631 -18.69 -1.65 10.97
CA PRO A 631 -18.16 -1.40 12.29
C PRO A 631 -18.21 0.09 12.63
N ALA A 632 -18.43 0.39 13.91
CA ALA A 632 -18.25 1.74 14.43
C ALA A 632 -16.76 2.16 14.32
N ALA A 633 -16.52 3.43 14.03
CA ALA A 633 -15.19 4.01 14.08
C ALA A 633 -14.67 4.05 15.53
N PRO A 634 -13.35 3.97 15.77
CA PRO A 634 -12.79 4.17 17.10
C PRO A 634 -13.00 5.61 17.56
N PHE A 635 -13.22 5.81 18.86
CA PHE A 635 -13.39 7.14 19.43
C PHE A 635 -12.91 7.22 20.87
N ALA A 636 -12.58 8.44 21.29
CA ALA A 636 -12.41 8.82 22.68
C ALA A 636 -13.35 9.99 22.99
N ALA A 637 -14.09 9.89 24.09
CA ALA A 637 -15.06 10.90 24.48
C ALA A 637 -15.09 11.08 26.01
N ALA A 638 -15.67 12.17 26.46
CA ALA A 638 -15.87 12.48 27.87
C ALA A 638 -17.31 12.90 28.13
N VAL A 639 -17.76 12.76 29.38
CA VAL A 639 -19.00 13.40 29.84
C VAL A 639 -18.78 14.91 29.81
N GLU A 640 -19.67 15.62 29.11
CA GLU A 640 -19.69 17.08 29.05
C GLU A 640 -19.87 17.74 30.43
#